data_AF-A0A0Q4C3P4-F1
#
_entry.id   AF-A0A0Q4C3P4-F1
#
_cell.length_a   1.000
_cell.length_b   1.000
_cell.length_c   1.000
_cell.angle_alpha   90.00
_cell.angle_beta   90.00
_cell.angle_gamma   90.00
#
_symmetry.space_group_name_H-M   'P 1'
#
loop_
_entity.id
_entity.type
_entity.pdbx_description
1 polymer ?
#
loop_
_entity_poly.entity_id
_entity_poly.type
_entity_poly.pdbx_seq_one_letter_code
_entity_poly.pdbx_strand_id
1 'polypeptide(L)'
;MTHVATKLRSFWKNARVRILLWATLTGLAVAVSGLGLPVEDYLRNVRWMSRIQPSSGNTVVVLQDDRTLSELGVTDISHGDDADAIQLLFAAGARRVYFDRSYATPGSASDDKKFVAALKANKGKVILGAAMNSNVQMGNYAARVPLKAYREYAGVASILVRHRPLNQNFQLPFSSNSPIGRIPSISASLGGVVENSDDLYFPDFSIAVNSYPSLSYVDVVRGRFDRSMIRGKDVLIAPAAVSFNDLHSIPGQDLTAPGGYIHAIGGDTLRRGMPKEYGWLPVMLVVLVVIASGLGRPRVLDVYRLALLVFVIGAMPFLLDYVGIQVEVVPAFAVALVAVIRMRNQERVKEAGETNAGSGLPSVQALRNSSDLSMRILVALKIRNYGGIIGSFSDHVEAQLAMEIVRRIRISDESVLIYHEGGMFVWLSSIRNTFDLFENLEGLHRIVQNGIQVAGVDIDLSFNCGIDSDLDRTLSSRVASAMQAAEEAVRNDELVYQNDVRKNEGQWEISLLTSLDRAIDNGEVWVAYQPKLDLRSNRISGAEALVRWTHPERGPIGPDKFIRIAEEFHRIERITRFVINDAVKVAVELERHGYQMTMSVNISAQLLRNPGLPAMISEILVSHGLSPNRLILEITETDRLDRSSKTYQMLQRLVQSGLRLSIDDFGTGNATIDYLRYLPASEVKIDKSFVSSMESRKDDLLLVQSIIEMAHSLDRVVVAEGVETVRVQEMLTGMGCDLVQGYHISRPVPFRDFLDFVAGRRARLIG
;
A
#
# COMPACT_ATOMS: atom_id res chain seq x y z
N MET A 1 12.33 14.89 1.76
CA MET A 1 11.30 14.64 0.71
C MET A 1 11.31 13.21 0.15
N THR A 2 12.44 12.51 0.14
CA THR A 2 12.58 11.13 -0.38
C THR A 2 11.75 10.09 0.39
N HIS A 3 11.70 10.15 1.73
CA HIS A 3 10.99 9.16 2.54
C HIS A 3 9.46 9.16 2.39
N VAL A 4 8.88 10.33 2.12
CA VAL A 4 7.43 10.52 1.89
C VAL A 4 7.05 10.01 0.50
N ALA A 5 7.88 10.28 -0.51
CA ALA A 5 7.68 9.79 -1.88
C ALA A 5 7.71 8.26 -1.97
N THR A 6 8.61 7.59 -1.21
CA THR A 6 8.68 6.12 -1.17
C THR A 6 7.45 5.51 -0.48
N LYS A 7 6.98 6.10 0.63
CA LYS A 7 5.74 5.67 1.31
C LYS A 7 4.49 5.89 0.45
N LEU A 8 4.43 6.99 -0.29
CA LEU A 8 3.34 7.23 -1.25
C LEU A 8 3.37 6.19 -2.37
N ARG A 9 4.54 5.88 -2.95
CA ARG A 9 4.64 4.83 -3.98
C ARG A 9 4.22 3.45 -3.48
N SER A 10 4.56 3.06 -2.25
CA SER A 10 4.10 1.79 -1.68
C SER A 10 2.61 1.79 -1.36
N PHE A 11 2.06 2.93 -0.93
CA PHE A 11 0.62 3.10 -0.66
C PHE A 11 -0.23 2.91 -1.93
N TRP A 12 0.20 3.49 -3.05
CA TRP A 12 -0.50 3.35 -4.35
C TRP A 12 -0.37 1.96 -4.99
N LYS A 13 0.64 1.15 -4.60
CA LYS A 13 0.77 -0.25 -5.04
C LYS A 13 -0.22 -1.19 -4.34
N ASN A 14 -0.82 -0.80 -3.22
CA ASN A 14 -1.75 -1.66 -2.50
C ASN A 14 -3.09 -1.79 -3.26
N ALA A 15 -3.43 -3.01 -3.67
CA ALA A 15 -4.66 -3.30 -4.38
C ALA A 15 -5.93 -2.88 -3.61
N ARG A 16 -5.94 -2.97 -2.27
CA ARG A 16 -7.08 -2.57 -1.44
C ARG A 16 -7.31 -1.06 -1.48
N VAL A 17 -6.24 -0.26 -1.51
CA VAL A 17 -6.30 1.20 -1.64
C VAL A 17 -6.84 1.58 -3.02
N ARG A 18 -6.38 0.91 -4.09
CA ARG A 18 -6.91 1.13 -5.45
C ARG A 18 -8.39 0.80 -5.55
N ILE A 19 -8.85 -0.29 -4.92
CA ILE A 19 -10.29 -0.61 -4.87
C ILE A 19 -11.08 0.50 -4.19
N LEU A 20 -10.63 0.99 -3.03
CA LEU A 20 -11.31 2.08 -2.32
C LEU A 20 -11.36 3.36 -3.17
N LEU A 21 -10.28 3.70 -3.86
CA LEU A 21 -10.24 4.85 -4.76
C LEU A 21 -11.27 4.71 -5.89
N TRP A 22 -11.30 3.58 -6.59
CA TRP A 22 -12.26 3.34 -7.66
C TRP A 22 -13.71 3.33 -7.14
N ALA A 23 -13.96 2.71 -5.99
CA ALA A 23 -15.27 2.75 -5.35
C ALA A 23 -15.70 4.18 -5.04
N THR A 24 -14.78 5.01 -4.52
CA THR A 24 -15.03 6.43 -4.24
C THR A 24 -15.38 7.21 -5.52
N LEU A 25 -14.62 7.01 -6.60
CA LEU A 25 -14.88 7.63 -7.89
C LEU A 25 -16.24 7.21 -8.46
N THR A 26 -16.63 5.94 -8.30
CA THR A 26 -17.96 5.47 -8.70
C THR A 26 -19.06 6.16 -7.88
N GLY A 27 -18.90 6.25 -6.56
CA GLY A 27 -19.84 6.99 -5.70
C GLY A 27 -19.99 8.46 -6.12
N LEU A 28 -18.87 9.14 -6.37
CA LEU A 28 -18.86 10.52 -6.85
C LEU A 28 -19.53 10.66 -8.23
N ALA A 29 -19.28 9.74 -9.15
CA ALA A 29 -19.93 9.74 -10.46
C ALA A 29 -21.45 9.60 -10.33
N VAL A 30 -21.94 8.68 -9.48
CA VAL A 30 -23.37 8.51 -9.19
C VAL A 30 -23.97 9.77 -8.57
N ALA A 31 -23.26 10.40 -7.63
CA ALA A 31 -23.70 11.61 -6.97
C ALA A 31 -23.82 12.82 -7.92
N VAL A 32 -22.77 13.10 -8.69
CA VAL A 32 -22.69 14.29 -9.56
C VAL A 32 -23.57 14.16 -10.79
N SER A 33 -23.68 12.95 -11.35
CA SER A 33 -24.50 12.72 -12.55
C SER A 33 -26.00 12.73 -12.28
N GLY A 34 -26.43 12.56 -11.02
CA GLY A 34 -27.83 12.37 -10.66
C GLY A 34 -28.41 11.03 -11.13
N LEU A 35 -27.59 10.08 -11.62
CA LEU A 35 -28.06 8.76 -12.04
C LEU A 35 -28.71 7.97 -10.89
N GLY A 36 -28.33 8.28 -9.64
CA GLY A 36 -28.91 7.66 -8.44
C GLY A 36 -30.26 8.23 -8.00
N LEU A 37 -30.72 9.35 -8.56
CA LEU A 37 -31.89 10.07 -8.05
C LEU A 37 -33.19 9.26 -8.05
N PRO A 38 -33.51 8.44 -9.07
CA PRO A 38 -34.72 7.61 -9.01
C PRO A 38 -34.73 6.62 -7.83
N VAL A 39 -33.58 6.00 -7.56
CA VAL A 39 -33.45 5.07 -6.43
C VAL A 39 -33.52 5.84 -5.11
N GLU A 40 -32.92 7.04 -5.06
CA GLU A 40 -32.93 7.89 -3.88
C GLU A 40 -34.35 8.38 -3.54
N ASP A 41 -35.10 8.84 -4.54
CA ASP A 41 -36.48 9.29 -4.39
C ASP A 41 -37.39 8.13 -3.97
N TYR A 42 -37.19 6.93 -4.52
CA TYR A 42 -37.89 5.73 -4.07
C TYR A 42 -37.60 5.40 -2.59
N LEU A 43 -36.33 5.39 -2.17
CA LEU A 43 -35.95 5.12 -0.77
C LEU A 43 -36.49 6.19 0.18
N ARG A 44 -36.52 7.46 -0.24
CA ARG A 44 -37.16 8.55 0.49
C ARG A 44 -38.66 8.31 0.68
N ASN A 45 -39.36 7.87 -0.37
CA ASN A 45 -40.79 7.56 -0.30
C ASN A 45 -41.08 6.40 0.68
N VAL A 46 -40.24 5.36 0.70
CA VAL A 46 -40.33 4.26 1.68
C VAL A 46 -40.12 4.76 3.11
N ARG A 47 -39.18 5.70 3.33
CA ARG A 47 -39.01 6.32 4.65
C ARG A 47 -40.25 7.10 5.07
N TRP A 48 -40.87 7.87 4.16
CA TRP A 48 -42.11 8.59 4.46
C TRP A 48 -43.29 7.67 4.78
N MET A 49 -43.43 6.52 4.10
CA MET A 49 -44.45 5.50 4.41
C MET A 49 -44.39 5.07 5.88
N SER A 50 -43.20 5.01 6.48
CA SER A 50 -43.03 4.60 7.87
C SER A 50 -43.46 5.65 8.92
N ARG A 51 -43.73 6.89 8.48
CA ARG A 51 -44.05 8.02 9.38
C ARG A 51 -45.26 8.84 8.95
N ILE A 52 -46.24 8.20 8.30
CA ILE A 52 -47.46 8.87 7.86
C ILE A 52 -48.15 9.57 9.04
N GLN A 53 -48.52 10.83 8.85
CA GLN A 53 -49.09 11.71 9.87
C GLN A 53 -50.28 12.51 9.30
N PRO A 54 -51.28 12.89 10.11
CA PRO A 54 -52.41 13.69 9.63
C PRO A 54 -51.99 15.11 9.26
N SER A 55 -52.78 15.77 8.42
CA SER A 55 -52.68 17.19 8.08
C SER A 55 -52.96 18.08 9.30
N SER A 56 -52.61 19.35 9.22
CA SER A 56 -52.90 20.33 10.29
C SER A 56 -54.38 20.68 10.41
N GLY A 57 -55.20 20.31 9.42
CA GLY A 57 -56.62 20.67 9.35
C GLY A 57 -56.89 22.16 9.07
N ASN A 58 -55.87 22.98 8.84
CA ASN A 58 -56.00 24.42 8.57
C ASN A 58 -56.38 24.77 7.12
N THR A 59 -56.23 23.81 6.21
CA THR A 59 -56.53 23.95 4.78
C THR A 59 -57.65 22.99 4.41
N VAL A 60 -58.66 23.49 3.71
CA VAL A 60 -59.74 22.68 3.11
C VAL A 60 -59.56 22.68 1.60
N VAL A 61 -59.64 21.52 0.97
CA VAL A 61 -59.49 21.39 -0.48
C VAL A 61 -60.87 21.25 -1.13
N VAL A 62 -61.22 22.20 -2.00
CA VAL A 62 -62.47 22.17 -2.76
C VAL A 62 -62.15 21.69 -4.17
N LEU A 63 -62.76 20.57 -4.56
CA LEU A 63 -62.42 19.81 -5.76
C LEU A 63 -63.38 20.17 -6.90
N GLN A 64 -62.86 20.74 -7.99
CA GLN A 64 -63.59 20.85 -9.26
C GLN A 64 -63.54 19.48 -9.96
N ASP A 65 -64.31 18.53 -9.42
CA ASP A 65 -64.34 17.11 -9.80
C ASP A 65 -65.30 16.82 -10.98
N ASP A 66 -65.29 15.58 -11.49
CA ASP A 66 -66.17 15.17 -12.59
C ASP A 66 -67.66 15.34 -12.23
N ARG A 67 -68.02 15.19 -10.95
CA ARG A 67 -69.36 15.43 -10.43
C ARG A 67 -69.76 16.90 -10.59
N THR A 68 -68.82 17.82 -10.36
CA THR A 68 -69.04 19.24 -10.55
C THR A 68 -69.35 19.57 -12.00
N LEU A 69 -68.55 19.07 -12.94
CA LEU A 69 -68.77 19.29 -14.37
C LEU A 69 -70.10 18.70 -14.84
N SER A 70 -70.42 17.48 -14.38
CA SER A 70 -71.67 16.79 -14.72
C SER A 70 -72.91 17.49 -14.17
N GLU A 71 -72.92 17.88 -12.89
CA GLU A 71 -74.08 18.51 -12.26
C GLU A 71 -74.30 19.95 -12.74
N LEU A 72 -73.23 20.67 -13.12
CA LEU A 72 -73.34 22.00 -13.72
C LEU A 72 -73.61 21.97 -15.23
N GLY A 73 -73.39 20.83 -15.89
CA GLY A 73 -73.58 20.68 -17.33
C GLY A 73 -72.57 21.47 -18.16
N VAL A 74 -71.34 21.63 -17.64
CA VAL A 74 -70.28 22.45 -18.25
C VAL A 74 -69.00 21.62 -18.45
N THR A 75 -68.17 22.03 -19.40
CA THR A 75 -66.85 21.41 -19.64
C THR A 75 -65.70 22.08 -18.88
N ASP A 76 -65.93 23.30 -18.39
CA ASP A 76 -65.01 24.06 -17.54
C ASP A 76 -65.84 24.99 -16.63
N ILE A 77 -65.26 25.41 -15.52
CA ILE A 77 -65.90 26.27 -14.52
C ILE A 77 -65.76 27.73 -14.92
N SER A 78 -66.88 28.44 -15.06
CA SER A 78 -66.89 29.85 -15.45
C SER A 78 -66.38 30.76 -14.33
N HIS A 79 -65.91 31.96 -14.68
CA HIS A 79 -65.57 32.98 -13.67
C HIS A 79 -66.80 33.42 -12.86
N GLY A 80 -68.02 33.26 -13.41
CA GLY A 80 -69.27 33.57 -12.74
C GLY A 80 -69.58 32.58 -11.62
N ASP A 81 -69.26 31.30 -11.83
CA ASP A 81 -69.36 30.24 -10.81
C ASP A 81 -68.33 30.46 -9.70
N ASP A 82 -67.09 30.83 -10.03
CA ASP A 82 -66.06 31.16 -9.04
C ASP A 82 -66.47 32.34 -8.16
N ALA A 83 -67.13 33.34 -8.76
CA ALA A 83 -67.64 34.48 -8.02
C ALA A 83 -68.67 34.06 -6.96
N ASP A 84 -69.52 33.09 -7.26
CA ASP A 84 -70.49 32.53 -6.31
C ASP A 84 -69.82 31.69 -5.24
N ALA A 85 -68.85 30.85 -5.63
CA ALA A 85 -68.06 30.06 -4.69
C ALA A 85 -67.33 30.97 -3.68
N ILE A 86 -66.68 32.04 -4.16
CA ILE A 86 -66.01 33.04 -3.30
C ILE A 86 -66.99 33.61 -2.27
N GLN A 87 -68.18 34.04 -2.70
CA GLN A 87 -69.17 34.64 -1.80
C GLN A 87 -69.63 33.64 -0.73
N LEU A 88 -69.95 32.40 -1.12
CA LEU A 88 -70.43 31.37 -0.21
C LEU A 88 -69.34 30.91 0.77
N LEU A 89 -68.09 30.78 0.33
CA LEU A 89 -66.96 30.41 1.17
C LEU A 89 -66.65 31.49 2.22
N PHE A 90 -66.63 32.77 1.83
CA PHE A 90 -66.42 33.85 2.81
C PHE A 90 -67.63 34.03 3.75
N ALA A 91 -68.86 33.83 3.26
CA ALA A 91 -70.05 33.79 4.12
C ALA A 91 -70.02 32.62 5.12
N ALA A 92 -69.36 31.52 4.78
CA ALA A 92 -69.10 30.40 5.70
C ALA A 92 -67.92 30.66 6.67
N GLY A 93 -67.18 31.75 6.50
CA GLY A 93 -66.09 32.17 7.37
C GLY A 93 -64.70 31.72 6.93
N ALA A 94 -64.48 31.49 5.64
CA ALA A 94 -63.14 31.20 5.10
C ALA A 94 -62.16 32.34 5.44
N ARG A 95 -60.92 31.98 5.79
CA ARG A 95 -59.84 32.94 6.08
C ARG A 95 -59.31 33.56 4.79
N ARG A 96 -58.94 32.71 3.83
CA ARG A 96 -58.45 33.04 2.48
C ARG A 96 -58.94 31.98 1.50
N VAL A 97 -59.10 32.35 0.24
CA VAL A 97 -59.47 31.44 -0.85
C VAL A 97 -58.38 31.46 -1.92
N TYR A 98 -57.84 30.29 -2.25
CA TYR A 98 -56.78 30.08 -3.21
C TYR A 98 -57.34 29.33 -4.42
N PHE A 99 -56.90 29.70 -5.60
CA PHE A 99 -57.23 28.99 -6.84
C PHE A 99 -55.98 28.38 -7.46
N ASP A 100 -55.98 27.05 -7.59
CA ASP A 100 -54.92 26.29 -8.26
C ASP A 100 -55.13 26.25 -9.79
N ARG A 101 -55.46 27.41 -10.37
CA ARG A 101 -55.64 27.58 -11.81
C ARG A 101 -55.31 29.00 -12.25
N SER A 102 -54.96 29.16 -13.53
CA SER A 102 -54.57 30.46 -14.10
C SER A 102 -55.77 31.24 -14.62
N TYR A 103 -55.86 32.52 -14.22
CA TYR A 103 -56.86 33.49 -14.73
C TYR A 103 -56.25 34.45 -15.77
N ALA A 104 -55.35 33.94 -16.60
CA ALA A 104 -54.65 34.72 -17.63
C ALA A 104 -55.51 35.02 -18.87
N THR A 105 -56.66 34.34 -19.02
CA THR A 105 -57.62 34.52 -20.12
C THR A 105 -58.92 35.11 -19.59
N PRO A 106 -59.58 36.01 -20.34
CA PRO A 106 -60.86 36.58 -19.93
C PRO A 106 -62.00 35.56 -20.05
N GLY A 107 -63.03 35.72 -19.22
CA GLY A 107 -64.29 34.97 -19.31
C GLY A 107 -65.31 35.70 -20.19
N SER A 108 -66.60 35.40 -20.01
CA SER A 108 -67.65 36.21 -20.60
C SER A 108 -67.70 37.59 -19.92
N ALA A 109 -68.14 38.64 -20.63
CA ALA A 109 -68.18 39.99 -20.06
C ALA A 109 -69.07 40.09 -18.80
N SER A 110 -70.13 39.29 -18.73
CA SER A 110 -71.02 39.22 -17.56
C SER A 110 -70.32 38.53 -16.38
N ASP A 111 -69.67 37.39 -16.64
CA ASP A 111 -68.97 36.61 -15.62
C ASP A 111 -67.77 37.37 -15.06
N ASP A 112 -67.00 38.03 -15.92
CA ASP A 112 -65.86 38.85 -15.52
C ASP A 112 -66.28 40.02 -14.61
N LYS A 113 -67.41 40.66 -14.92
CA LYS A 113 -67.96 41.74 -14.08
C LYS A 113 -68.37 41.20 -12.70
N LYS A 114 -69.01 40.03 -12.66
CA LYS A 114 -69.42 39.35 -11.43
C LYS A 114 -68.20 38.91 -10.60
N PHE A 115 -67.19 38.34 -11.25
CA PHE A 115 -65.95 37.90 -10.63
C PHE A 115 -65.18 39.08 -10.03
N VAL A 116 -64.98 40.17 -10.78
CA VAL A 116 -64.33 41.39 -10.26
C VAL A 116 -65.09 41.95 -9.06
N ALA A 117 -66.42 41.93 -9.05
CA ALA A 117 -67.21 42.36 -7.89
C ALA A 117 -66.95 41.49 -6.65
N ALA A 118 -66.88 40.16 -6.82
CA ALA A 118 -66.55 39.24 -5.73
C ALA A 118 -65.12 39.44 -5.20
N LEU A 119 -64.15 39.69 -6.08
CA LEU A 119 -62.77 40.00 -5.70
C LEU A 119 -62.67 41.33 -4.93
N LYS A 120 -63.37 42.38 -5.38
CA LYS A 120 -63.44 43.68 -4.70
C LYS A 120 -64.01 43.56 -3.29
N ALA A 121 -65.09 42.79 -3.12
CA ALA A 121 -65.72 42.57 -1.82
C ALA A 121 -64.79 41.85 -0.82
N ASN A 122 -63.83 41.06 -1.33
CA ASN A 122 -62.91 40.25 -0.52
C ASN A 122 -61.44 40.62 -0.79
N LYS A 123 -61.17 41.91 -0.98
CA LYS A 123 -59.86 42.42 -1.39
C LYS A 123 -58.72 41.89 -0.52
N GLY A 124 -57.70 41.30 -1.16
CA GLY A 124 -56.52 40.76 -0.49
C GLY A 124 -56.70 39.40 0.21
N LYS A 125 -57.92 38.82 0.20
CA LYS A 125 -58.20 37.49 0.77
C LYS A 125 -58.35 36.39 -0.28
N VAL A 126 -58.49 36.75 -1.55
CA VAL A 126 -58.49 35.82 -2.68
C VAL A 126 -57.11 35.82 -3.33
N ILE A 127 -56.57 34.64 -3.61
CA ILE A 127 -55.27 34.43 -4.25
C ILE A 127 -55.48 33.62 -5.52
N LEU A 128 -55.05 34.16 -6.65
CA LEU A 128 -55.20 33.56 -7.97
C LEU A 128 -53.88 32.94 -8.44
N GLY A 129 -53.97 31.77 -9.08
CA GLY A 129 -52.82 31.04 -9.58
C GLY A 129 -52.16 31.68 -10.80
N ALA A 130 -50.83 31.63 -10.84
CA ALA A 130 -50.01 31.98 -12.00
C ALA A 130 -49.23 30.75 -12.46
N ALA A 131 -49.37 30.40 -13.75
CA ALA A 131 -48.88 29.15 -14.31
C ALA A 131 -47.71 29.36 -15.29
N MET A 132 -47.07 28.27 -15.71
CA MET A 132 -46.06 28.30 -16.77
C MET A 132 -46.72 28.60 -18.14
N ASN A 133 -45.93 29.12 -19.08
CA ASN A 133 -46.32 29.19 -20.49
C ASN A 133 -45.69 28.00 -21.23
N SER A 134 -46.41 27.38 -22.17
CA SER A 134 -45.94 26.24 -22.97
C SER A 134 -44.68 26.55 -23.79
N ASN A 135 -44.40 27.83 -24.05
CA ASN A 135 -43.34 28.29 -24.94
C ASN A 135 -42.08 28.83 -24.22
N VAL A 136 -42.00 28.77 -22.89
CA VAL A 136 -40.86 29.29 -22.11
C VAL A 136 -39.96 28.15 -21.63
N GLN A 137 -38.63 28.36 -21.64
CA GLN A 137 -37.62 27.43 -21.13
C GLN A 137 -38.01 26.85 -19.76
N MET A 138 -37.76 25.55 -19.57
CA MET A 138 -37.87 24.87 -18.26
C MET A 138 -37.19 25.70 -17.16
N GLY A 139 -37.95 26.18 -16.17
CA GLY A 139 -37.41 27.00 -15.09
C GLY A 139 -38.48 27.54 -14.13
N ASN A 140 -38.04 28.19 -13.04
CA ASN A 140 -38.91 28.79 -12.02
C ASN A 140 -39.46 30.16 -12.47
N TYR A 141 -40.31 30.16 -13.52
CA TYR A 141 -40.90 31.38 -14.08
C TYR A 141 -42.39 31.22 -14.41
N ALA A 142 -43.24 31.96 -13.68
CA ALA A 142 -44.70 31.94 -13.82
C ALA A 142 -45.15 32.97 -14.87
N ALA A 143 -45.15 32.57 -16.14
CA ALA A 143 -45.44 33.46 -17.26
C ALA A 143 -46.93 33.83 -17.41
N ARG A 144 -47.85 32.91 -17.10
CA ARG A 144 -49.31 33.12 -17.24
C ARG A 144 -49.89 33.67 -15.94
N VAL A 145 -49.75 34.97 -15.74
CA VAL A 145 -50.31 35.69 -14.58
C VAL A 145 -51.76 36.11 -14.81
N PRO A 146 -52.60 36.20 -13.76
CA PRO A 146 -53.96 36.70 -13.84
C PRO A 146 -54.08 38.06 -14.52
N LEU A 147 -55.17 38.32 -15.25
CA LEU A 147 -55.42 39.61 -15.91
C LEU A 147 -55.36 40.80 -14.94
N LYS A 148 -54.99 41.98 -15.46
CA LYS A 148 -54.79 43.20 -14.65
C LYS A 148 -56.03 43.56 -13.83
N ALA A 149 -57.21 43.39 -14.44
CA ALA A 149 -58.50 43.66 -13.81
C ALA A 149 -58.78 42.78 -12.57
N TYR A 150 -58.21 41.58 -12.49
CA TYR A 150 -58.41 40.67 -11.35
C TYR A 150 -57.34 40.89 -10.27
N ARG A 151 -56.07 40.95 -10.67
CA ARG A 151 -54.92 41.10 -9.74
C ARG A 151 -54.82 42.45 -9.03
N GLU A 152 -55.64 43.43 -9.41
CA GLU A 152 -55.79 44.70 -8.65
C GLU A 152 -56.48 44.47 -7.29
N TYR A 153 -57.32 43.44 -7.18
CA TYR A 153 -58.12 43.14 -5.98
C TYR A 153 -57.75 41.80 -5.33
N ALA A 154 -57.09 40.90 -6.07
CA ALA A 154 -56.64 39.61 -5.60
C ALA A 154 -55.11 39.53 -5.49
N GLY A 155 -54.62 38.71 -4.55
CA GLY A 155 -53.23 38.29 -4.54
C GLY A 155 -52.93 37.36 -5.71
N VAL A 156 -51.65 37.22 -6.06
CA VAL A 156 -51.18 36.31 -7.10
C VAL A 156 -50.16 35.36 -6.50
N ALA A 157 -50.30 34.06 -6.76
CA ALA A 157 -49.34 33.06 -6.31
C ALA A 157 -48.99 32.08 -7.43
N SER A 158 -47.75 31.60 -7.43
CA SER A 158 -47.25 30.60 -8.38
C SER A 158 -47.82 29.22 -8.07
N ILE A 159 -48.28 28.53 -9.12
CA ILE A 159 -48.73 27.12 -9.08
C ILE A 159 -47.71 26.17 -9.72
N LEU A 160 -46.46 26.60 -9.81
CA LEU A 160 -45.41 25.79 -10.42
C LEU A 160 -45.01 24.62 -9.51
N VAL A 161 -44.93 23.44 -10.10
CA VAL A 161 -44.41 22.22 -9.48
C VAL A 161 -43.26 21.71 -10.33
N ARG A 162 -42.13 21.39 -9.71
CA ARG A 162 -40.99 20.76 -10.39
C ARG A 162 -41.02 19.27 -10.17
N HIS A 163 -41.19 18.53 -11.26
CA HIS A 163 -41.15 17.08 -11.26
C HIS A 163 -39.72 16.55 -11.18
N ARG A 164 -39.52 15.53 -10.35
CA ARG A 164 -38.27 14.75 -10.31
C ARG A 164 -38.31 13.63 -11.37
N PRO A 165 -37.15 13.02 -11.71
CA PRO A 165 -37.11 11.93 -12.68
C PRO A 165 -38.16 10.84 -12.39
N LEU A 166 -38.78 10.31 -13.44
CA LEU A 166 -39.85 9.30 -13.35
C LEU A 166 -41.10 9.74 -12.56
N ASN A 167 -41.29 11.05 -12.29
CA ASN A 167 -42.40 11.57 -11.49
C ASN A 167 -42.53 10.92 -10.10
N GLN A 168 -41.43 10.43 -9.53
CA GLN A 168 -41.43 9.75 -8.23
C GLN A 168 -41.51 10.71 -7.04
N ASN A 169 -41.18 11.99 -7.25
CA ASN A 169 -41.20 13.02 -6.22
C ASN A 169 -41.36 14.42 -6.85
N PHE A 170 -41.62 15.42 -6.02
CA PHE A 170 -41.90 16.80 -6.43
C PHE A 170 -41.10 17.79 -5.59
N GLN A 171 -40.74 18.91 -6.20
CA GLN A 171 -40.16 20.05 -5.51
C GLN A 171 -40.99 21.30 -5.79
N LEU A 172 -41.18 22.15 -4.79
CA LEU A 172 -41.92 23.40 -4.90
C LEU A 172 -40.97 24.59 -4.70
N PRO A 173 -41.13 25.67 -5.48
CA PRO A 173 -40.43 26.93 -5.20
C PRO A 173 -41.06 27.66 -4.01
N PHE A 174 -40.25 28.43 -3.27
CA PHE A 174 -40.78 29.40 -2.30
C PHE A 174 -41.44 30.59 -3.02
N SER A 175 -40.77 31.08 -4.05
CA SER A 175 -41.25 32.16 -4.90
C SER A 175 -40.85 31.91 -6.35
N SER A 176 -41.57 32.52 -7.28
CA SER A 176 -41.31 32.41 -8.71
C SER A 176 -41.21 33.80 -9.33
N ASN A 177 -40.32 33.96 -10.31
CA ASN A 177 -40.27 35.17 -11.11
C ASN A 177 -41.47 35.20 -12.08
N SER A 178 -42.00 36.40 -12.37
CA SER A 178 -43.15 36.57 -13.27
C SER A 178 -43.12 37.95 -13.95
N PRO A 179 -43.99 38.20 -14.95
CA PRO A 179 -44.11 39.52 -15.58
C PRO A 179 -44.51 40.67 -14.64
N ILE A 180 -45.03 40.36 -13.45
CA ILE A 180 -45.44 41.35 -12.44
C ILE A 180 -44.46 41.43 -11.26
N GLY A 181 -43.26 40.88 -11.43
CA GLY A 181 -42.26 40.76 -10.37
C GLY A 181 -42.26 39.38 -9.73
N ARG A 182 -41.58 39.26 -8.60
CA ARG A 182 -41.48 37.99 -7.86
C ARG A 182 -42.75 37.76 -7.04
N ILE A 183 -43.34 36.58 -7.18
CA ILE A 183 -44.58 36.18 -6.52
C ILE A 183 -44.35 34.93 -5.65
N PRO A 184 -44.99 34.80 -4.48
CA PRO A 184 -44.87 33.60 -3.66
C PRO A 184 -45.56 32.40 -4.34
N SER A 185 -45.17 31.17 -4.01
CA SER A 185 -45.98 29.99 -4.38
C SER A 185 -47.24 29.87 -3.50
N ILE A 186 -48.25 29.12 -3.97
CA ILE A 186 -49.45 28.84 -3.16
C ILE A 186 -49.04 28.22 -1.81
N SER A 187 -48.13 27.26 -1.83
CA SER A 187 -47.66 26.57 -0.63
C SER A 187 -46.93 27.52 0.33
N ALA A 188 -46.06 28.41 -0.15
CA ALA A 188 -45.43 29.44 0.69
C ALA A 188 -46.46 30.38 1.33
N SER A 189 -47.48 30.80 0.57
CA SER A 189 -48.56 31.66 1.07
C SER A 189 -49.46 30.96 2.10
N LEU A 190 -49.77 29.68 1.89
CA LEU A 190 -50.50 28.82 2.85
C LEU A 190 -49.70 28.61 4.13
N GLY A 191 -48.40 28.36 4.00
CA GLY A 191 -47.46 28.20 5.11
C GLY A 191 -47.19 29.50 5.88
N GLY A 192 -47.49 30.66 5.29
CA GLY A 192 -47.19 31.97 5.89
C GLY A 192 -45.70 32.33 5.80
N VAL A 193 -44.97 31.74 4.86
CA VAL A 193 -43.55 31.97 4.64
C VAL A 193 -43.36 33.04 3.57
N VAL A 194 -42.62 34.10 3.90
CA VAL A 194 -42.26 35.18 2.99
C VAL A 194 -40.78 35.06 2.66
N GLU A 195 -40.46 34.05 1.85
CA GLU A 195 -39.09 33.80 1.39
C GLU A 195 -38.97 34.19 -0.08
N ASN A 196 -38.12 35.17 -0.35
CA ASN A 196 -37.95 35.75 -1.67
C ASN A 196 -36.80 35.06 -2.43
N SER A 197 -36.77 33.73 -2.41
CA SER A 197 -35.74 32.90 -3.04
C SER A 197 -36.29 32.11 -4.23
N ASP A 198 -35.43 31.83 -5.20
CA ASP A 198 -35.69 30.88 -6.28
C ASP A 198 -35.44 29.42 -5.84
N ASP A 199 -35.05 29.21 -4.57
CA ASP A 199 -34.80 27.90 -4.00
C ASP A 199 -36.04 27.00 -4.04
N LEU A 200 -35.76 25.71 -4.13
CA LEU A 200 -36.75 24.65 -4.16
C LEU A 200 -36.68 23.86 -2.86
N TYR A 201 -37.83 23.40 -2.39
CA TYR A 201 -37.91 22.49 -1.24
C TYR A 201 -38.79 21.28 -1.56
N PHE A 202 -38.58 20.21 -0.80
CA PHE A 202 -39.41 19.00 -0.88
C PHE A 202 -40.61 19.12 0.07
N PRO A 203 -41.85 19.00 -0.44
CA PRO A 203 -43.01 18.80 0.41
C PRO A 203 -42.86 17.51 1.23
N ASP A 204 -43.25 17.55 2.49
CA ASP A 204 -43.25 16.39 3.37
C ASP A 204 -44.45 15.48 3.06
N PHE A 205 -44.26 14.56 2.11
CA PHE A 205 -45.30 13.60 1.71
C PHE A 205 -45.58 12.51 2.75
N SER A 206 -45.01 12.58 3.96
CA SER A 206 -45.57 11.84 5.10
C SER A 206 -46.92 12.41 5.56
N ILE A 207 -47.29 13.62 5.16
CA ILE A 207 -48.59 14.21 5.49
C ILE A 207 -49.69 13.55 4.64
N ALA A 208 -50.59 12.82 5.30
CA ALA A 208 -51.61 12.00 4.68
C ALA A 208 -52.61 12.85 3.86
N VAL A 209 -52.71 12.60 2.56
CA VAL A 209 -53.64 13.32 1.66
C VAL A 209 -55.09 13.15 2.07
N ASN A 210 -55.47 11.93 2.47
CA ASN A 210 -56.84 11.61 2.90
C ASN A 210 -57.27 12.28 4.22
N SER A 211 -56.35 12.93 4.92
CA SER A 211 -56.64 13.63 6.18
C SER A 211 -56.99 15.11 5.99
N TYR A 212 -56.87 15.64 4.77
CA TYR A 212 -57.35 16.99 4.45
C TYR A 212 -58.88 16.98 4.32
N PRO A 213 -59.60 17.88 5.01
CA PRO A 213 -61.02 18.08 4.75
C PRO A 213 -61.21 18.48 3.28
N SER A 214 -62.10 17.78 2.58
CA SER A 214 -62.36 18.04 1.16
C SER A 214 -63.85 18.15 0.86
N LEU A 215 -64.17 18.96 -0.15
CA LEU A 215 -65.54 19.19 -0.62
C LEU A 215 -65.59 19.20 -2.13
N SER A 216 -66.70 18.73 -2.71
CA SER A 216 -66.97 18.91 -4.13
C SER A 216 -67.35 20.38 -4.39
N TYR A 217 -66.82 20.96 -5.47
CA TYR A 217 -67.04 22.37 -5.81
C TYR A 217 -68.52 22.69 -6.06
N VAL A 218 -69.27 21.78 -6.68
CA VAL A 218 -70.72 21.96 -6.89
C VAL A 218 -71.49 22.07 -5.57
N ASP A 219 -71.05 21.37 -4.51
CA ASP A 219 -71.69 21.47 -3.21
C ASP A 219 -71.42 22.83 -2.56
N VAL A 220 -70.27 23.46 -2.84
CA VAL A 220 -69.98 24.83 -2.43
C VAL A 220 -70.90 25.82 -3.15
N VAL A 221 -70.94 25.79 -4.49
CA VAL A 221 -71.73 26.74 -5.30
C VAL A 221 -73.24 26.60 -5.05
N ARG A 222 -73.71 25.40 -4.70
CA ARG A 222 -75.11 25.16 -4.33
C ARG A 222 -75.40 25.34 -2.83
N GLY A 223 -74.40 25.69 -2.01
CA GLY A 223 -74.55 25.88 -0.57
C GLY A 223 -74.86 24.60 0.22
N ARG A 224 -74.55 23.41 -0.33
CA ARG A 224 -74.79 22.08 0.25
C ARG A 224 -73.57 21.57 1.04
N PHE A 225 -73.06 22.34 1.98
CA PHE A 225 -71.93 21.91 2.82
C PHE A 225 -72.06 22.42 4.26
N ASP A 226 -71.48 21.70 5.22
CA ASP A 226 -71.39 22.17 6.60
C ASP A 226 -70.37 23.32 6.71
N ARG A 227 -70.86 24.50 7.11
CA ARG A 227 -70.06 25.72 7.30
C ARG A 227 -68.97 25.55 8.36
N SER A 228 -69.14 24.64 9.31
CA SER A 228 -68.13 24.35 10.33
C SER A 228 -66.81 23.86 9.72
N MET A 229 -66.86 23.22 8.55
CA MET A 229 -65.68 22.71 7.86
C MET A 229 -64.78 23.83 7.32
N ILE A 230 -65.35 25.00 6.98
CA ILE A 230 -64.65 26.13 6.33
C ILE A 230 -64.22 27.21 7.34
N ARG A 231 -64.97 27.38 8.43
CA ARG A 231 -64.79 28.49 9.38
C ARG A 231 -63.35 28.60 9.89
N GLY A 232 -62.71 29.73 9.62
CA GLY A 232 -61.36 30.07 10.07
C GLY A 232 -60.23 29.42 9.27
N LYS A 233 -60.53 28.63 8.24
CA LYS A 233 -59.54 27.87 7.45
C LYS A 233 -59.21 28.54 6.12
N ASP A 234 -58.04 28.24 5.58
CA ASP A 234 -57.75 28.54 4.18
C ASP A 234 -58.45 27.52 3.28
N VAL A 235 -59.00 27.99 2.17
CA VAL A 235 -59.68 27.14 1.19
C VAL A 235 -58.86 27.11 -0.09
N LEU A 236 -58.51 25.93 -0.58
CA LEU A 236 -57.81 25.74 -1.84
C LEU A 236 -58.75 25.08 -2.84
N ILE A 237 -59.15 25.82 -3.88
CA ILE A 237 -59.95 25.31 -4.98
C ILE A 237 -59.00 24.72 -6.02
N ALA A 238 -59.15 23.42 -6.30
CA ALA A 238 -58.23 22.66 -7.14
C ALA A 238 -58.98 21.95 -8.30
N PRO A 239 -58.48 22.03 -9.53
CA PRO A 239 -58.95 21.21 -10.64
C PRO A 239 -58.78 19.72 -10.32
N ALA A 240 -59.86 18.93 -10.35
CA ALA A 240 -59.82 17.51 -9.96
C ALA A 240 -60.47 16.57 -10.97
N ALA A 241 -61.28 17.08 -11.90
CA ALA A 241 -61.85 16.32 -13.00
C ALA A 241 -60.75 15.75 -13.91
N VAL A 242 -60.98 14.56 -14.45
CA VAL A 242 -60.00 13.87 -15.32
C VAL A 242 -59.66 14.72 -16.55
N SER A 243 -60.64 15.48 -17.06
CA SER A 243 -60.49 16.39 -18.19
C SER A 243 -59.48 17.53 -17.96
N PHE A 244 -59.21 17.89 -16.70
CA PHE A 244 -58.22 18.93 -16.38
C PHE A 244 -56.78 18.43 -16.43
N ASN A 245 -56.57 17.12 -16.48
CA ASN A 245 -55.25 16.48 -16.58
C ASN A 245 -54.25 16.93 -15.48
N ASP A 246 -54.74 17.08 -14.24
CA ASP A 246 -53.97 17.51 -13.07
C ASP A 246 -53.92 16.44 -11.96
N LEU A 247 -53.92 15.15 -12.33
CA LEU A 247 -53.82 14.05 -11.38
C LEU A 247 -52.37 13.56 -11.25
N HIS A 248 -51.89 13.48 -10.02
CA HIS A 248 -50.50 13.12 -9.70
C HIS A 248 -50.44 11.94 -8.75
N SER A 249 -49.45 11.06 -8.94
CA SER A 249 -49.16 10.00 -7.96
C SER A 249 -48.49 10.59 -6.73
N ILE A 250 -49.03 10.30 -5.54
CA ILE A 250 -48.55 10.88 -4.29
C ILE A 250 -47.41 10.03 -3.71
N PRO A 251 -46.21 10.61 -3.54
CA PRO A 251 -45.04 9.86 -3.08
C PRO A 251 -45.29 9.22 -1.72
N GLY A 252 -45.09 7.91 -1.61
CA GLY A 252 -45.18 7.20 -0.34
C GLY A 252 -46.61 6.91 0.17
N GLN A 253 -47.67 7.18 -0.59
CA GLN A 253 -49.05 6.97 -0.12
C GLN A 253 -49.91 6.06 -1.00
N ASP A 254 -49.39 5.57 -2.13
CA ASP A 254 -50.09 4.69 -3.08
C ASP A 254 -51.49 5.21 -3.49
N LEU A 255 -51.58 6.52 -3.71
CA LEU A 255 -52.81 7.23 -4.05
C LEU A 255 -52.52 8.25 -5.14
N THR A 256 -53.51 8.53 -5.97
CA THR A 256 -53.48 9.65 -6.92
C THR A 256 -54.31 10.80 -6.39
N ALA A 257 -53.82 12.04 -6.54
CA ALA A 257 -54.56 13.22 -6.12
C ALA A 257 -54.29 14.43 -7.03
N PRO A 258 -55.23 15.38 -7.08
CA PRO A 258 -55.06 16.68 -7.75
C PRO A 258 -53.82 17.46 -7.31
N GLY A 259 -53.27 18.30 -8.19
CA GLY A 259 -52.11 19.16 -7.93
C GLY A 259 -52.26 20.03 -6.69
N GLY A 260 -53.49 20.45 -6.39
CA GLY A 260 -53.81 21.22 -5.19
C GLY A 260 -53.39 20.55 -3.88
N TYR A 261 -53.40 19.21 -3.80
CA TYR A 261 -52.93 18.52 -2.60
C TYR A 261 -51.41 18.62 -2.43
N ILE A 262 -50.64 18.68 -3.51
CA ILE A 262 -49.19 18.92 -3.45
C ILE A 262 -48.93 20.31 -2.83
N HIS A 263 -49.69 21.33 -3.23
CA HIS A 263 -49.61 22.67 -2.64
C HIS A 263 -50.07 22.70 -1.17
N ALA A 264 -51.13 21.97 -0.82
CA ALA A 264 -51.61 21.87 0.56
C ALA A 264 -50.59 21.19 1.48
N ILE A 265 -49.96 20.10 1.02
CA ILE A 265 -48.86 19.42 1.72
C ILE A 265 -47.67 20.36 1.86
N GLY A 266 -47.28 21.07 0.80
CA GLY A 266 -46.21 22.07 0.86
C GLY A 266 -46.47 23.15 1.90
N GLY A 267 -47.69 23.68 1.97
CA GLY A 267 -48.08 24.68 2.97
C GLY A 267 -48.01 24.17 4.41
N ASP A 268 -48.44 22.92 4.64
CA ASP A 268 -48.32 22.30 5.97
C ASP A 268 -46.86 21.96 6.33
N THR A 269 -46.06 21.56 5.35
CA THR A 269 -44.61 21.33 5.50
C THR A 269 -43.93 22.59 6.00
N LEU A 270 -44.17 23.71 5.32
CA LEU A 270 -43.59 25.01 5.69
C LEU A 270 -44.05 25.49 7.07
N ARG A 271 -45.31 25.23 7.44
CA ARG A 271 -45.83 25.59 8.76
C ARG A 271 -45.23 24.75 9.90
N ARG A 272 -44.97 23.47 9.66
CA ARG A 272 -44.35 22.55 10.64
C ARG A 272 -42.83 22.74 10.73
N GLY A 273 -42.24 23.34 9.72
CA GLY A 273 -40.79 23.43 9.53
C GLY A 273 -40.31 22.35 8.57
N MET A 274 -39.38 22.72 7.70
CA MET A 274 -38.83 21.82 6.71
C MET A 274 -37.82 20.84 7.33
N PRO A 275 -37.80 19.59 6.87
CA PRO A 275 -36.68 18.69 7.15
C PRO A 275 -35.36 19.32 6.67
N LYS A 276 -34.29 19.14 7.47
CA LYS A 276 -32.95 19.59 7.10
C LYS A 276 -32.31 18.61 6.14
N GLU A 277 -32.02 19.05 4.93
CA GLU A 277 -31.36 18.23 3.92
C GLU A 277 -29.84 18.40 3.95
N TYR A 278 -29.11 17.30 4.11
CA TYR A 278 -27.63 17.30 4.10
C TYR A 278 -27.02 16.64 2.87
N GLY A 279 -27.84 16.15 1.94
CA GLY A 279 -27.40 15.48 0.72
C GLY A 279 -26.63 14.17 0.97
N TRP A 280 -25.79 13.79 0.00
CA TRP A 280 -25.09 12.49 -0.01
C TRP A 280 -23.73 12.49 0.70
N LEU A 281 -23.08 13.65 0.85
CA LEU A 281 -21.68 13.74 1.27
C LEU A 281 -21.43 13.16 2.69
N PRO A 282 -22.23 13.48 3.73
CA PRO A 282 -21.96 12.99 5.08
C PRO A 282 -21.98 11.46 5.18
N VAL A 283 -22.99 10.81 4.59
CA VAL A 283 -23.14 9.35 4.62
C VAL A 283 -21.99 8.69 3.85
N MET A 284 -21.61 9.26 2.70
CA MET A 284 -20.49 8.74 1.91
C MET A 284 -19.18 8.83 2.68
N LEU A 285 -18.91 9.92 3.39
CA LEU A 285 -17.72 10.07 4.24
C LEU A 285 -17.68 9.03 5.35
N VAL A 286 -18.80 8.80 6.04
CA VAL A 286 -18.89 7.76 7.08
C VAL A 286 -18.59 6.38 6.48
N VAL A 287 -19.20 6.02 5.35
CA VAL A 287 -18.95 4.74 4.66
C VAL A 287 -17.47 4.59 4.27
N LEU A 288 -16.84 5.65 3.76
CA LEU A 288 -15.42 5.65 3.42
C LEU A 288 -14.53 5.42 4.65
N VAL A 289 -14.83 6.08 5.77
CA VAL A 289 -14.10 5.89 7.04
C VAL A 289 -14.25 4.44 7.54
N VAL A 290 -15.46 3.89 7.49
CA VAL A 290 -15.73 2.50 7.89
C VAL A 290 -14.89 1.53 7.06
N ILE A 291 -14.85 1.69 5.73
CA ILE A 291 -14.06 0.82 4.85
C ILE A 291 -12.56 1.05 5.05
N ALA A 292 -12.12 2.30 5.14
CA ALA A 292 -10.71 2.66 5.32
C ALA A 292 -10.13 2.09 6.62
N SER A 293 -10.93 2.03 7.70
CA SER A 293 -10.55 1.43 8.98
C SER A 293 -10.19 -0.06 8.89
N GLY A 294 -10.56 -0.74 7.81
CA GLY A 294 -10.27 -2.15 7.56
C GLY A 294 -9.00 -2.39 6.73
N LEU A 295 -8.43 -1.37 6.08
CA LEU A 295 -7.37 -1.56 5.07
C LEU A 295 -6.12 -2.27 5.60
N GLY A 296 -5.76 -2.01 6.87
CA GLY A 296 -4.61 -2.62 7.56
C GLY A 296 -4.91 -3.94 8.27
N ARG A 297 -6.13 -4.47 8.20
CA ARG A 297 -6.55 -5.70 8.89
C ARG A 297 -6.43 -6.92 7.96
N PRO A 298 -6.36 -8.16 8.49
CA PRO A 298 -6.34 -9.37 7.67
C PRO A 298 -7.54 -9.44 6.71
N ARG A 299 -8.75 -9.17 7.24
CA ARG A 299 -10.00 -9.02 6.47
C ARG A 299 -10.45 -7.57 6.50
N VAL A 300 -10.71 -6.99 5.33
CA VAL A 300 -11.09 -5.56 5.25
C VAL A 300 -12.53 -5.35 5.70
N LEU A 301 -13.42 -6.30 5.40
CA LEU A 301 -14.85 -6.24 5.70
C LEU A 301 -15.24 -7.42 6.58
N ASP A 302 -14.93 -7.32 7.86
CA ASP A 302 -15.44 -8.22 8.87
C ASP A 302 -16.94 -8.01 9.13
N VAL A 303 -17.53 -8.91 9.92
CA VAL A 303 -18.97 -8.90 10.23
C VAL A 303 -19.39 -7.57 10.86
N TYR A 304 -18.57 -6.98 11.72
CA TYR A 304 -18.86 -5.71 12.37
C TYR A 304 -18.90 -4.54 11.39
N ARG A 305 -17.94 -4.43 10.47
CA ARG A 305 -17.97 -3.37 9.45
C ARG A 305 -19.11 -3.56 8.48
N LEU A 306 -19.41 -4.80 8.08
CA LEU A 306 -20.56 -5.08 7.22
C LEU A 306 -21.87 -4.67 7.92
N ALA A 307 -22.04 -5.04 9.19
CA ALA A 307 -23.20 -4.64 9.98
C ALA A 307 -23.30 -3.11 10.12
N LEU A 308 -22.17 -2.43 10.33
CA LEU A 308 -22.12 -0.97 10.41
C LEU A 308 -22.48 -0.31 9.08
N LEU A 309 -22.01 -0.83 7.94
CA LEU A 309 -22.41 -0.34 6.62
C LEU A 309 -23.91 -0.51 6.39
N VAL A 310 -24.48 -1.68 6.74
CA VAL A 310 -25.92 -1.93 6.66
C VAL A 310 -26.69 -0.98 7.58
N PHE A 311 -26.19 -0.72 8.78
CA PHE A 311 -26.81 0.24 9.69
C PHE A 311 -26.79 1.67 9.13
N VAL A 312 -25.62 2.17 8.69
CA VAL A 312 -25.44 3.54 8.19
C VAL A 312 -26.25 3.80 6.91
N ILE A 313 -26.33 2.83 6.01
CA ILE A 313 -27.04 2.98 4.73
C ILE A 313 -28.53 2.63 4.86
N GLY A 314 -28.86 1.68 5.74
CA GLY A 314 -30.21 1.12 5.87
C GLY A 314 -31.01 1.74 7.01
N ALA A 315 -30.60 1.54 8.26
CA ALA A 315 -31.41 1.89 9.43
C ALA A 315 -31.26 3.37 9.86
N MET A 316 -30.04 3.91 9.82
CA MET A 316 -29.73 5.29 10.24
C MET A 316 -30.59 6.35 9.51
N PRO A 317 -30.82 6.28 8.19
CA PRO A 317 -31.66 7.27 7.49
C PRO A 317 -33.11 7.32 8.00
N PHE A 318 -33.68 6.19 8.44
CA PHE A 318 -35.02 6.19 9.04
C PHE A 318 -35.03 6.90 10.40
N LEU A 319 -34.00 6.69 11.21
CA LEU A 319 -33.85 7.37 12.50
C LEU A 319 -33.64 8.88 12.33
N LEU A 320 -32.84 9.28 11.33
CA LEU A 320 -32.62 10.69 11.01
C LEU A 320 -33.90 11.36 10.51
N ASP A 321 -34.67 10.69 9.64
CA ASP A 321 -35.94 11.22 9.14
C ASP A 321 -36.93 11.49 10.28
N TYR A 322 -36.95 10.64 11.33
CA TYR A 322 -37.81 10.82 12.49
C TYR A 322 -37.51 12.12 13.27
N VAL A 323 -36.25 12.57 13.26
CA VAL A 323 -35.83 13.84 13.88
C VAL A 323 -35.74 15.00 12.88
N GLY A 324 -36.32 14.83 11.68
CA GLY A 324 -36.38 15.87 10.66
C GLY A 324 -35.04 16.12 9.94
N ILE A 325 -34.17 15.12 9.87
CA ILE A 325 -32.89 15.18 9.13
C ILE A 325 -32.97 14.23 7.95
N GLN A 326 -32.80 14.74 6.73
CA GLN A 326 -32.82 13.95 5.51
C GLN A 326 -31.43 13.89 4.89
N VAL A 327 -31.00 12.66 4.60
CA VAL A 327 -29.74 12.34 3.91
C VAL A 327 -30.01 11.52 2.67
N GLU A 328 -29.07 11.59 1.72
CA GLU A 328 -29.04 10.74 0.54
C GLU A 328 -28.04 9.60 0.74
N VAL A 329 -28.39 8.39 0.33
CA VAL A 329 -27.60 7.18 0.62
C VAL A 329 -27.13 6.45 -0.63
N VAL A 330 -27.74 6.68 -1.79
CA VAL A 330 -27.43 5.93 -3.01
C VAL A 330 -25.97 6.04 -3.44
N PRO A 331 -25.31 7.22 -3.41
CA PRO A 331 -23.87 7.30 -3.69
C PRO A 331 -23.02 6.49 -2.71
N ALA A 332 -23.34 6.56 -1.42
CA ALA A 332 -22.65 5.81 -0.37
C ALA A 332 -22.85 4.28 -0.52
N PHE A 333 -24.06 3.87 -0.91
CA PHE A 333 -24.37 2.49 -1.25
C PHE A 333 -23.56 1.99 -2.44
N ALA A 334 -23.40 2.79 -3.50
CA ALA A 334 -22.56 2.43 -4.65
C ALA A 334 -21.10 2.22 -4.24
N VAL A 335 -20.54 3.10 -3.39
CA VAL A 335 -19.19 2.93 -2.82
C VAL A 335 -19.10 1.60 -2.07
N ALA A 336 -20.03 1.36 -1.13
CA ALA A 336 -20.04 0.16 -0.31
C ALA A 336 -20.17 -1.11 -1.16
N LEU A 337 -21.07 -1.13 -2.15
CA LEU A 337 -21.30 -2.26 -3.05
C LEU A 337 -20.03 -2.62 -3.83
N VAL A 338 -19.41 -1.63 -4.49
CA VAL A 338 -18.19 -1.85 -5.29
C VAL A 338 -17.05 -2.31 -4.38
N ALA A 339 -16.85 -1.65 -3.24
CA ALA A 339 -15.80 -2.03 -2.29
C ALA A 339 -16.01 -3.45 -1.76
N VAL A 340 -17.21 -3.81 -1.33
CA VAL A 340 -17.54 -5.15 -0.79
C VAL A 340 -17.30 -6.23 -1.83
N ILE A 341 -17.82 -6.07 -3.04
CA ILE A 341 -17.67 -7.07 -4.11
C ILE A 341 -16.19 -7.23 -4.48
N ARG A 342 -15.49 -6.12 -4.74
CA ARG A 342 -14.10 -6.14 -5.20
C ARG A 342 -13.15 -6.65 -4.11
N MET A 343 -13.33 -6.25 -2.85
CA MET A 343 -12.50 -6.71 -1.74
C MET A 343 -12.70 -8.19 -1.47
N ARG A 344 -13.95 -8.68 -1.45
CA ARG A 344 -14.23 -10.12 -1.30
C ARG A 344 -13.68 -10.94 -2.46
N ASN A 345 -13.81 -10.44 -3.69
CA ASN A 345 -13.24 -11.13 -4.84
C ASN A 345 -11.70 -11.18 -4.76
N GLN A 346 -11.06 -10.10 -4.33
CA GLN A 346 -9.62 -10.09 -4.14
C GLN A 346 -9.17 -11.07 -3.03
N GLU A 347 -9.91 -11.14 -1.92
CA GLU A 347 -9.67 -12.11 -0.85
C GLU A 347 -9.85 -13.54 -1.37
N ARG A 348 -10.94 -13.83 -2.09
CA ARG A 348 -11.18 -15.14 -2.73
C ARG A 348 -10.11 -15.53 -3.73
N VAL A 349 -9.68 -14.61 -4.60
CA VAL A 349 -8.61 -14.88 -5.58
C VAL A 349 -7.29 -15.17 -4.86
N LYS A 350 -7.03 -14.49 -3.74
CA LYS A 350 -5.84 -14.76 -2.92
C LYS A 350 -5.93 -16.15 -2.26
N GLU A 351 -7.06 -16.47 -1.64
CA GLU A 351 -7.30 -17.78 -0.98
C GLU A 351 -7.31 -18.94 -2.00
N ALA A 352 -8.00 -18.79 -3.13
CA ALA A 352 -8.03 -19.78 -4.21
C ALA A 352 -6.64 -19.95 -4.86
N GLY A 353 -5.85 -18.89 -4.89
CA GLY A 353 -4.46 -18.94 -5.32
C GLY A 353 -3.53 -19.64 -4.33
N GLU A 354 -3.96 -19.94 -3.09
CA GLU A 354 -3.16 -20.61 -2.04
C GLU A 354 -3.34 -22.14 -2.03
N THR A 355 -4.23 -22.71 -2.86
CA THR A 355 -4.45 -24.15 -3.00
C THR A 355 -4.48 -24.57 -4.47
N ASN A 356 -3.87 -25.72 -4.80
CA ASN A 356 -3.89 -26.27 -6.14
C ASN A 356 -5.20 -27.03 -6.40
N ALA A 357 -5.94 -26.66 -7.45
CA ALA A 357 -7.29 -27.17 -7.72
C ALA A 357 -7.33 -28.66 -8.13
N GLY A 358 -6.29 -29.19 -8.77
CA GLY A 358 -6.25 -30.58 -9.22
C GLY A 358 -5.86 -31.56 -8.12
N SER A 359 -4.94 -31.15 -7.25
CA SER A 359 -4.41 -32.00 -6.16
C SER A 359 -5.01 -31.77 -4.78
N GLY A 360 -5.58 -30.59 -4.51
CA GLY A 360 -6.01 -30.16 -3.18
C GLY A 360 -4.87 -29.77 -2.22
N LEU A 361 -3.61 -29.84 -2.66
CA LEU A 361 -2.43 -29.44 -1.86
C LEU A 361 -2.27 -27.92 -1.82
N PRO A 362 -1.55 -27.36 -0.82
CA PRO A 362 -1.15 -25.95 -0.83
C PRO A 362 -0.43 -25.58 -2.13
N SER A 363 -0.71 -24.41 -2.70
CA SER A 363 -0.05 -23.96 -3.93
C SER A 363 1.34 -23.41 -3.64
N VAL A 364 2.25 -23.48 -4.61
CA VAL A 364 3.56 -22.83 -4.50
C VAL A 364 3.44 -21.30 -4.30
N GLN A 365 2.34 -20.68 -4.76
CA GLN A 365 2.05 -19.27 -4.51
C GLN A 365 1.83 -18.96 -3.02
N ALA A 366 1.25 -19.88 -2.25
CA ALA A 366 1.14 -19.74 -0.80
C ALA A 366 2.52 -19.63 -0.14
N LEU A 367 3.48 -20.47 -0.57
CA LEU A 367 4.86 -20.43 -0.10
C LEU A 367 5.56 -19.13 -0.51
N ARG A 368 5.39 -18.67 -1.76
CA ARG A 368 5.96 -17.40 -2.26
C ARG A 368 5.45 -16.16 -1.54
N ASN A 369 4.23 -16.20 -1.03
CA ASN A 369 3.59 -15.09 -0.32
C ASN A 369 4.05 -14.97 1.15
N SER A 370 4.80 -15.96 1.66
CA SER A 370 5.41 -15.86 2.99
C SER A 370 6.56 -14.85 2.97
N SER A 371 6.53 -13.90 3.90
CA SER A 371 7.56 -12.86 4.05
C SER A 371 8.73 -13.30 4.95
N ASP A 372 8.68 -14.51 5.47
CA ASP A 372 9.65 -15.02 6.43
C ASP A 372 10.95 -15.42 5.73
N LEU A 373 12.07 -15.22 6.42
CA LEU A 373 13.35 -15.83 6.07
C LEU A 373 13.36 -17.23 6.68
N SER A 374 13.45 -18.25 5.84
CA SER A 374 13.55 -19.64 6.30
C SER A 374 15.00 -20.10 6.28
N MET A 375 15.52 -20.53 7.43
CA MET A 375 16.86 -21.12 7.55
C MET A 375 16.95 -22.57 7.03
N ARG A 376 15.93 -23.04 6.30
CA ARG A 376 15.85 -24.40 5.73
C ARG A 376 16.15 -24.39 4.24
N ILE A 377 16.77 -25.44 3.74
CA ILE A 377 17.04 -25.63 2.31
C ILE A 377 15.71 -25.83 1.57
N LEU A 378 15.55 -25.19 0.42
CA LEU A 378 14.35 -25.29 -0.40
C LEU A 378 14.57 -26.27 -1.54
N VAL A 379 13.65 -27.23 -1.69
CA VAL A 379 13.72 -28.28 -2.71
C VAL A 379 12.51 -28.16 -3.62
N ALA A 380 12.74 -28.25 -4.93
CA ALA A 380 11.70 -28.36 -5.94
C ALA A 380 11.89 -29.67 -6.72
N LEU A 381 10.98 -30.63 -6.55
CA LEU A 381 10.98 -31.89 -7.29
C LEU A 381 10.04 -31.74 -8.50
N LYS A 382 10.53 -32.04 -9.70
CA LYS A 382 9.77 -32.01 -10.94
C LYS A 382 9.57 -33.41 -11.48
N ILE A 383 8.32 -33.80 -11.71
CA ILE A 383 7.95 -35.03 -12.43
C ILE A 383 8.06 -34.81 -13.94
N ARG A 384 8.79 -35.69 -14.65
CA ARG A 384 8.86 -35.62 -16.11
C ARG A 384 7.53 -35.99 -16.74
N ASN A 385 7.17 -35.29 -17.81
CA ASN A 385 5.96 -35.52 -18.59
C ASN A 385 4.65 -35.54 -17.76
N TYR A 386 4.60 -34.82 -16.63
CA TYR A 386 3.43 -34.81 -15.75
C TYR A 386 2.12 -34.46 -16.49
N GLY A 387 2.15 -33.44 -17.36
CA GLY A 387 0.99 -33.04 -18.16
C GLY A 387 0.50 -34.12 -19.13
N GLY A 388 1.42 -34.91 -19.70
CA GLY A 388 1.07 -36.05 -20.55
C GLY A 388 0.46 -37.21 -19.76
N ILE A 389 0.92 -37.42 -18.52
CA ILE A 389 0.36 -38.41 -17.60
C ILE A 389 -1.07 -37.98 -17.24
N ILE A 390 -1.26 -36.78 -16.67
CA ILE A 390 -2.59 -36.31 -16.27
C ILE A 390 -3.56 -36.22 -17.45
N GLY A 391 -3.10 -35.75 -18.61
CA GLY A 391 -3.94 -35.66 -19.82
C GLY A 391 -4.36 -37.00 -20.42
N SER A 392 -3.75 -38.12 -19.99
CA SER A 392 -4.12 -39.47 -20.42
C SER A 392 -5.20 -40.11 -19.55
N PHE A 393 -5.58 -39.48 -18.42
CA PHE A 393 -6.58 -39.99 -17.48
C PHE A 393 -7.76 -39.03 -17.31
N SER A 394 -8.87 -39.53 -16.76
CA SER A 394 -10.05 -38.71 -16.42
C SER A 394 -9.78 -37.77 -15.24
N ASP A 395 -10.64 -36.76 -15.08
CA ASP A 395 -10.70 -35.92 -13.87
C ASP A 395 -10.67 -36.83 -12.62
N HIS A 396 -9.92 -36.46 -11.57
CA HIS A 396 -9.65 -37.15 -10.29
C HIS A 396 -8.37 -37.99 -10.15
N VAL A 397 -7.63 -38.30 -11.24
CA VAL A 397 -6.35 -39.04 -11.13
C VAL A 397 -5.21 -38.17 -10.59
N GLU A 398 -5.24 -36.86 -10.86
CA GLU A 398 -4.22 -35.90 -10.40
C GLU A 398 -4.07 -35.88 -8.88
N ALA A 399 -5.19 -35.87 -8.14
CA ALA A 399 -5.19 -35.88 -6.69
C ALA A 399 -4.58 -37.16 -6.11
N GLN A 400 -4.92 -38.33 -6.68
CA GLN A 400 -4.37 -39.61 -6.23
C GLN A 400 -2.86 -39.70 -6.49
N LEU A 401 -2.44 -39.30 -7.70
CA LEU A 401 -1.03 -39.27 -8.08
C LEU A 401 -0.23 -38.31 -7.19
N ALA A 402 -0.74 -37.10 -6.97
CA ALA A 402 -0.09 -36.11 -6.12
C ALA A 402 0.03 -36.58 -4.66
N MET A 403 -1.01 -37.22 -4.10
CA MET A 403 -0.96 -37.77 -2.74
C MET A 403 0.07 -38.89 -2.61
N GLU A 404 0.21 -39.75 -3.61
CA GLU A 404 1.18 -40.85 -3.57
C GLU A 404 2.62 -40.32 -3.71
N ILE A 405 2.85 -39.30 -4.54
CA ILE A 405 4.14 -38.59 -4.61
C ILE A 405 4.46 -37.95 -3.24
N VAL A 406 3.50 -37.25 -2.64
CA VAL A 406 3.65 -36.64 -1.30
C VAL A 406 3.96 -37.71 -0.25
N ARG A 407 3.28 -38.86 -0.29
CA ARG A 407 3.51 -39.98 0.62
C ARG A 407 4.96 -40.45 0.54
N ARG A 408 5.50 -40.60 -0.67
CA ARG A 408 6.89 -41.03 -0.89
C ARG A 408 7.91 -39.99 -0.44
N ILE A 409 7.67 -38.71 -0.69
CA ILE A 409 8.53 -37.63 -0.18
C ILE A 409 8.55 -37.63 1.36
N ARG A 410 7.41 -37.88 2.00
CA ARG A 410 7.28 -37.93 3.46
C ARG A 410 7.91 -39.16 4.13
N ILE A 411 8.35 -40.17 3.38
CA ILE A 411 9.10 -41.31 3.95
C ILE A 411 10.38 -40.82 4.65
N SER A 412 11.02 -39.79 4.10
CA SER A 412 12.21 -39.18 4.67
C SER A 412 11.92 -38.14 5.77
N ASP A 413 10.73 -37.54 5.77
CA ASP A 413 10.31 -36.50 6.71
C ASP A 413 8.78 -36.43 6.82
N GLU A 414 8.22 -37.05 7.87
CA GLU A 414 6.76 -37.13 8.08
C GLU A 414 6.10 -35.76 8.29
N SER A 415 6.85 -34.76 8.73
CA SER A 415 6.32 -33.46 9.16
C SER A 415 6.32 -32.39 8.06
N VAL A 416 6.84 -32.72 6.87
CA VAL A 416 7.07 -31.74 5.82
C VAL A 416 5.76 -31.34 5.12
N LEU A 417 5.57 -30.02 4.99
CA LEU A 417 4.50 -29.42 4.21
C LEU A 417 4.96 -29.25 2.77
N ILE A 418 4.23 -29.87 1.83
CA ILE A 418 4.57 -29.89 0.41
C ILE A 418 3.58 -28.99 -0.34
N TYR A 419 4.13 -28.16 -1.22
CA TYR A 419 3.40 -27.24 -2.08
C TYR A 419 3.43 -27.76 -3.52
N HIS A 420 2.35 -27.62 -4.27
CA HIS A 420 2.20 -28.22 -5.60
C HIS A 420 1.78 -27.22 -6.67
N GLU A 421 2.49 -27.20 -7.80
CA GLU A 421 2.17 -26.39 -8.98
C GLU A 421 2.56 -27.13 -10.28
N GLY A 422 1.58 -27.50 -11.10
CA GLY A 422 1.81 -28.29 -12.30
C GLY A 422 2.46 -29.64 -11.97
N GLY A 423 3.57 -29.99 -12.61
CA GLY A 423 4.34 -31.20 -12.28
C GLY A 423 5.40 -31.01 -11.19
N MET A 424 5.34 -29.92 -10.41
CA MET A 424 6.36 -29.57 -9.42
C MET A 424 5.84 -29.64 -7.98
N PHE A 425 6.64 -30.25 -7.11
CA PHE A 425 6.41 -30.39 -5.68
C PHE A 425 7.55 -29.68 -4.93
N VAL A 426 7.21 -28.67 -4.12
CA VAL A 426 8.18 -27.78 -3.47
C VAL A 426 8.02 -27.88 -1.96
N TRP A 427 9.12 -27.98 -1.21
CA TRP A 427 9.09 -27.97 0.25
C TRP A 427 10.37 -27.39 0.87
N LEU A 428 10.27 -27.05 2.16
CA LEU A 428 11.42 -26.68 2.99
C LEU A 428 11.93 -27.93 3.72
N SER A 429 13.12 -28.39 3.37
CA SER A 429 13.72 -29.60 3.93
C SER A 429 14.06 -29.43 5.42
N SER A 430 13.85 -30.49 6.22
CA SER A 430 14.38 -30.57 7.59
C SER A 430 15.89 -30.81 7.62
N ILE A 431 16.44 -31.38 6.55
CA ILE A 431 17.88 -31.63 6.39
C ILE A 431 18.57 -30.29 6.13
N ARG A 432 19.53 -29.93 7.00
CA ARG A 432 20.25 -28.65 6.96
C ARG A 432 21.51 -28.68 6.10
N ASN A 433 22.02 -29.87 5.80
CA ASN A 433 23.23 -30.09 5.00
C ASN A 433 22.84 -30.50 3.57
N THR A 434 23.42 -29.85 2.57
CA THR A 434 23.17 -30.15 1.15
C THR A 434 23.68 -31.53 0.75
N PHE A 435 24.76 -32.03 1.35
CA PHE A 435 25.30 -33.37 1.05
C PHE A 435 24.33 -34.47 1.51
N ASP A 436 23.90 -34.41 2.77
CA ASP A 436 22.93 -35.39 3.32
C ASP A 436 21.58 -35.33 2.58
N LEU A 437 21.21 -34.15 2.10
CA LEU A 437 20.01 -33.96 1.29
C LEU A 437 20.15 -34.61 -0.09
N PHE A 438 21.33 -34.56 -0.70
CA PHE A 438 21.60 -35.19 -1.99
C PHE A 438 21.46 -36.72 -1.88
N GLU A 439 22.08 -37.34 -0.87
CA GLU A 439 21.93 -38.77 -0.56
C GLU A 439 20.46 -39.15 -0.32
N ASN A 440 19.71 -38.30 0.39
CA ASN A 440 18.28 -38.54 0.62
C ASN A 440 17.46 -38.51 -0.68
N LEU A 441 17.77 -37.57 -1.58
CA LEU A 441 17.10 -37.46 -2.89
C LEU A 441 17.47 -38.60 -3.84
N GLU A 442 18.69 -39.12 -3.77
CA GLU A 442 19.08 -40.38 -4.44
C GLU A 442 18.29 -41.58 -3.91
N GLY A 443 18.14 -41.68 -2.59
CA GLY A 443 17.31 -42.70 -1.96
C GLY A 443 15.85 -42.61 -2.42
N LEU A 444 15.29 -41.39 -2.42
CA LEU A 444 13.95 -41.11 -2.93
C LEU A 444 13.82 -41.52 -4.42
N HIS A 445 14.85 -41.28 -5.23
CA HIS A 445 14.84 -41.62 -6.65
C HIS A 445 14.64 -43.12 -6.87
N ARG A 446 15.36 -43.95 -6.12
CA ARG A 446 15.22 -45.40 -6.18
C ARG A 446 13.84 -45.88 -5.72
N ILE A 447 13.23 -45.19 -4.76
CA ILE A 447 11.89 -45.55 -4.25
C ILE A 447 10.79 -45.15 -5.25
N VAL A 448 10.90 -43.99 -5.91
CA VAL A 448 9.87 -43.49 -6.85
C VAL A 448 9.93 -44.21 -8.20
N GLN A 449 11.11 -44.69 -8.62
CA GLN A 449 11.26 -45.48 -9.85
C GLN A 449 10.49 -46.81 -9.83
N ASN A 450 10.16 -47.35 -8.66
CA ASN A 450 9.22 -48.47 -8.57
C ASN A 450 7.82 -47.92 -8.87
N GLY A 451 7.27 -48.23 -10.05
CA GLY A 451 6.02 -47.70 -10.58
C GLY A 451 4.91 -47.44 -9.56
N ILE A 452 4.12 -46.40 -9.80
CA ILE A 452 2.98 -46.04 -8.96
C ILE A 452 1.71 -46.66 -9.53
N GLN A 453 1.02 -47.50 -8.74
CA GLN A 453 -0.34 -47.89 -9.07
C GLN A 453 -1.32 -46.75 -8.80
N VAL A 454 -1.87 -46.17 -9.86
CA VAL A 454 -3.01 -45.26 -9.77
C VAL A 454 -4.15 -45.83 -10.62
N ALA A 455 -5.35 -45.95 -10.04
CA ALA A 455 -6.53 -46.50 -10.70
C ALA A 455 -6.31 -47.88 -11.38
N GLY A 456 -5.42 -48.71 -10.84
CA GLY A 456 -5.13 -50.06 -11.36
C GLY A 456 -4.15 -50.11 -12.52
N VAL A 457 -3.51 -49.00 -12.89
CA VAL A 457 -2.45 -48.91 -13.90
C VAL A 457 -1.13 -48.57 -13.22
N ASP A 458 -0.08 -49.30 -13.55
CA ASP A 458 1.29 -48.97 -13.13
C ASP A 458 1.85 -47.84 -13.98
N ILE A 459 2.21 -46.74 -13.33
CA ILE A 459 2.79 -45.55 -13.96
C ILE A 459 4.24 -45.41 -13.49
N ASP A 460 5.17 -45.52 -14.42
CA ASP A 460 6.59 -45.24 -14.15
C ASP A 460 6.81 -43.73 -14.08
N LEU A 461 7.17 -43.25 -12.89
CA LEU A 461 7.53 -41.85 -12.68
C LEU A 461 9.05 -41.68 -12.71
N SER A 462 9.50 -40.70 -13.47
CA SER A 462 10.85 -40.14 -13.35
C SER A 462 10.75 -38.71 -12.84
N PHE A 463 11.69 -38.34 -11.96
CA PHE A 463 11.75 -37.01 -11.40
C PHE A 463 13.18 -36.48 -11.38
N ASN A 464 13.29 -35.15 -11.33
CA ASN A 464 14.53 -34.44 -11.10
C ASN A 464 14.31 -33.37 -10.02
N CYS A 465 15.34 -33.03 -9.27
CA CYS A 465 15.24 -32.09 -8.16
C CYS A 465 16.09 -30.84 -8.39
N GLY A 466 15.54 -29.71 -7.99
CA GLY A 466 16.20 -28.42 -7.88
C GLY A 466 16.40 -28.04 -6.43
N ILE A 467 17.59 -27.56 -6.06
CA ILE A 467 17.89 -27.13 -4.69
C ILE A 467 18.28 -25.65 -4.65
N ASP A 468 17.74 -24.92 -3.68
CA ASP A 468 18.19 -23.58 -3.29
C ASP A 468 18.54 -23.54 -1.78
N SER A 469 19.81 -23.29 -1.51
CA SER A 469 20.40 -23.22 -0.17
C SER A 469 20.77 -21.80 0.26
N ASP A 470 20.37 -20.77 -0.49
CA ASP A 470 20.72 -19.37 -0.22
C ASP A 470 19.74 -18.77 0.79
N LEU A 471 20.08 -18.89 2.08
CA LEU A 471 19.18 -18.57 3.20
C LEU A 471 18.92 -17.06 3.35
N ASP A 472 19.73 -16.20 2.74
CA ASP A 472 19.65 -14.74 2.87
C ASP A 472 18.63 -14.12 1.91
N ARG A 473 18.09 -14.91 0.98
CA ARG A 473 17.08 -14.47 0.00
C ARG A 473 15.67 -14.68 0.53
N THR A 474 14.75 -13.79 0.10
CA THR A 474 13.31 -13.97 0.37
C THR A 474 12.81 -15.31 -0.19
N LEU A 475 11.86 -15.92 0.51
CA LEU A 475 11.29 -17.22 0.14
C LEU A 475 10.73 -17.22 -1.29
N SER A 476 10.10 -16.13 -1.72
CA SER A 476 9.64 -15.95 -3.11
C SER A 476 10.76 -16.10 -4.14
N SER A 477 11.90 -15.45 -3.91
CA SER A 477 13.07 -15.51 -4.79
C SER A 477 13.70 -16.91 -4.79
N ARG A 478 13.72 -17.57 -3.64
CA ARG A 478 14.30 -18.90 -3.48
C ARG A 478 13.45 -19.99 -4.11
N VAL A 479 12.13 -19.88 -4.02
CA VAL A 479 11.19 -20.75 -4.74
C VAL A 479 11.42 -20.66 -6.24
N ALA A 480 11.53 -19.44 -6.79
CA ALA A 480 11.82 -19.26 -8.22
C ALA A 480 13.16 -19.89 -8.62
N SER A 481 14.19 -19.69 -7.78
CA SER A 481 15.53 -20.26 -7.96
C SER A 481 15.53 -21.79 -7.97
N ALA A 482 14.89 -22.44 -6.99
CA ALA A 482 14.83 -23.90 -6.91
C ALA A 482 13.99 -24.52 -8.03
N MET A 483 12.87 -23.89 -8.42
CA MET A 483 12.07 -24.37 -9.56
C MET A 483 12.86 -24.27 -10.86
N GLN A 484 13.59 -23.17 -11.08
CA GLN A 484 14.51 -23.05 -12.21
C GLN A 484 15.61 -24.12 -12.16
N ALA A 485 16.16 -24.39 -10.98
CA ALA A 485 17.14 -25.45 -10.77
C ALA A 485 16.59 -26.82 -11.20
N ALA A 486 15.34 -27.13 -10.84
CA ALA A 486 14.68 -28.37 -11.23
C ALA A 486 14.49 -28.49 -12.75
N GLU A 487 14.19 -27.38 -13.43
CA GLU A 487 14.15 -27.33 -14.89
C GLU A 487 15.53 -27.58 -15.53
N GLU A 488 16.58 -27.03 -14.94
CA GLU A 488 17.96 -27.27 -15.37
C GLU A 488 18.38 -28.73 -15.14
N ALA A 489 17.98 -29.33 -14.02
CA ALA A 489 18.16 -30.75 -13.74
C ALA A 489 17.54 -31.63 -14.83
N VAL A 490 16.29 -31.34 -15.23
CA VAL A 490 15.63 -32.06 -16.33
C VAL A 490 16.36 -31.86 -17.66
N ARG A 491 16.80 -30.63 -17.97
CA ARG A 491 17.50 -30.32 -19.23
C ARG A 491 18.85 -31.01 -19.36
N ASN A 492 19.60 -31.09 -18.26
CA ASN A 492 20.95 -31.66 -18.23
C ASN A 492 20.96 -33.17 -17.97
N ASP A 493 19.77 -33.77 -17.77
CA ASP A 493 19.61 -35.17 -17.36
C ASP A 493 20.31 -35.50 -16.03
N GLU A 494 20.41 -34.52 -15.13
CA GLU A 494 20.99 -34.67 -13.79
C GLU A 494 19.88 -34.93 -12.77
N LEU A 495 20.06 -35.89 -11.86
CA LEU A 495 19.05 -36.20 -10.84
C LEU A 495 18.74 -34.99 -9.95
N VAL A 496 19.78 -34.28 -9.52
CA VAL A 496 19.68 -33.10 -8.67
C VAL A 496 20.55 -32.00 -9.25
N TYR A 497 19.98 -30.80 -9.39
CA TYR A 497 20.70 -29.61 -9.79
C TYR A 497 20.52 -28.54 -8.72
N GLN A 498 21.63 -28.00 -8.22
CA GLN A 498 21.61 -26.86 -7.31
C GLN A 498 21.85 -25.60 -8.14
N ASN A 499 20.89 -24.68 -8.15
CA ASN A 499 21.08 -23.37 -8.78
C ASN A 499 21.92 -22.52 -7.84
N ASP A 500 23.22 -22.75 -7.90
CA ASP A 500 24.20 -21.94 -7.22
C ASP A 500 24.63 -20.83 -8.19
N VAL A 501 24.39 -19.57 -7.84
CA VAL A 501 24.96 -18.42 -8.55
C VAL A 501 26.50 -18.54 -8.59
N ARG A 502 27.09 -19.34 -7.69
CA ARG A 502 28.51 -19.71 -7.66
C ARG A 502 28.94 -20.72 -8.72
N LYS A 503 28.05 -21.37 -9.51
CA LYS A 503 28.51 -22.29 -10.59
C LYS A 503 29.26 -21.54 -11.70
N ASN A 504 28.91 -20.27 -11.94
CA ASN A 504 29.70 -19.35 -12.78
C ASN A 504 30.96 -18.82 -12.07
N GLU A 505 30.98 -18.80 -10.73
CA GLU A 505 32.20 -18.50 -9.98
C GLU A 505 33.17 -19.68 -9.99
N GLY A 506 32.74 -20.94 -9.91
CA GLY A 506 33.66 -22.10 -9.90
C GLY A 506 34.50 -22.23 -11.19
N GLN A 507 33.91 -22.05 -12.38
CA GLN A 507 34.67 -21.98 -13.64
C GLN A 507 35.61 -20.76 -13.68
N TRP A 508 35.18 -19.64 -13.10
CA TRP A 508 35.98 -18.43 -13.01
C TRP A 508 37.11 -18.54 -11.96
N GLU A 509 36.89 -19.19 -10.82
CA GLU A 509 37.87 -19.46 -9.77
C GLU A 509 38.94 -20.43 -10.30
N ILE A 510 38.54 -21.46 -11.06
CA ILE A 510 39.48 -22.35 -11.78
C ILE A 510 40.29 -21.59 -12.85
N SER A 511 39.64 -20.67 -13.60
CA SER A 511 40.34 -19.78 -14.54
C SER A 511 41.29 -18.81 -13.83
N LEU A 512 40.90 -18.29 -12.66
CA LEU A 512 41.68 -17.38 -11.81
C LEU A 512 42.94 -18.05 -11.26
N LEU A 513 42.87 -19.35 -10.95
CA LEU A 513 44.03 -20.14 -10.51
C LEU A 513 45.06 -20.36 -11.62
N THR A 514 44.59 -20.58 -12.86
CA THR A 514 45.47 -20.76 -14.01
C THR A 514 46.13 -19.44 -14.43
N SER A 515 45.47 -18.31 -14.17
CA SER A 515 45.96 -16.96 -14.48
C SER A 515 46.84 -16.36 -13.38
N LEU A 516 46.64 -16.64 -12.10
CA LEU A 516 47.36 -15.97 -10.99
C LEU A 516 48.89 -16.06 -11.12
N ASP A 517 49.40 -17.24 -11.44
CA ASP A 517 50.82 -17.48 -11.65
C ASP A 517 51.39 -16.69 -12.83
N ARG A 518 50.65 -16.66 -13.94
CA ARG A 518 51.00 -15.84 -15.12
C ARG A 518 50.84 -14.35 -14.84
N ALA A 519 49.86 -13.97 -14.03
CA ALA A 519 49.56 -12.60 -13.66
C ALA A 519 50.68 -11.99 -12.81
N ILE A 520 51.33 -12.79 -11.95
CA ILE A 520 52.57 -12.38 -11.26
C ILE A 520 53.69 -12.14 -12.27
N ASP A 521 53.90 -13.06 -13.22
CA ASP A 521 54.98 -12.95 -14.22
C ASP A 521 54.75 -11.80 -15.22
N ASN A 522 53.49 -11.49 -15.53
CA ASN A 522 53.08 -10.42 -16.45
C ASN A 522 53.00 -9.03 -15.78
N GLY A 523 53.25 -8.92 -14.46
CA GLY A 523 53.13 -7.66 -13.72
C GLY A 523 51.69 -7.16 -13.51
N GLU A 524 50.69 -8.04 -13.68
CA GLU A 524 49.28 -7.76 -13.36
C GLU A 524 49.04 -7.78 -11.85
N VAL A 525 49.83 -8.60 -11.13
CA VAL A 525 49.92 -8.60 -9.66
C VAL A 525 51.10 -7.74 -9.24
N TRP A 526 50.85 -6.81 -8.33
CA TRP A 526 51.82 -5.82 -7.87
C TRP A 526 51.62 -5.54 -6.37
N VAL A 527 52.59 -4.86 -5.73
CA VAL A 527 52.54 -4.56 -4.30
C VAL A 527 52.33 -3.07 -4.08
N ALA A 528 51.28 -2.73 -3.34
CA ALA A 528 51.05 -1.40 -2.81
C ALA A 528 51.62 -1.30 -1.40
N TYR A 529 52.05 -0.11 -1.00
CA TYR A 529 52.64 0.16 0.29
C TYR A 529 51.77 1.16 1.05
N GLN A 530 51.31 0.77 2.23
CA GLN A 530 50.57 1.67 3.12
C GLN A 530 51.50 2.17 4.24
N PRO A 531 51.78 3.48 4.32
CA PRO A 531 52.67 4.04 5.35
C PRO A 531 52.15 3.86 6.78
N LYS A 532 53.05 3.51 7.69
CA LYS A 532 52.86 3.53 9.15
C LYS A 532 53.53 4.78 9.72
N LEU A 533 52.75 5.66 10.35
CA LEU A 533 53.23 6.89 10.97
C LEU A 533 53.55 6.63 12.44
N ASP A 534 54.78 6.93 12.86
CA ASP A 534 55.17 6.96 14.26
C ASP A 534 54.66 8.24 14.92
N LEU A 535 53.84 8.11 15.95
CA LEU A 535 53.17 9.24 16.60
C LEU A 535 54.12 10.08 17.47
N ARG A 536 55.23 9.50 17.94
CA ARG A 536 56.21 10.21 18.79
C ARG A 536 57.12 11.09 17.97
N SER A 537 57.64 10.54 16.86
CA SER A 537 58.55 11.25 15.95
C SER A 537 57.82 12.01 14.84
N ASN A 538 56.53 11.72 14.63
CA ASN A 538 55.70 12.24 13.55
C ASN A 538 56.32 12.00 12.16
N ARG A 539 56.98 10.85 11.98
CA ARG A 539 57.63 10.41 10.73
C ARG A 539 57.11 9.03 10.34
N ILE A 540 57.13 8.75 9.03
CA ILE A 540 56.88 7.40 8.56
C ILE A 540 58.03 6.51 9.02
N SER A 541 57.72 5.44 9.75
CA SER A 541 58.69 4.51 10.34
C SER A 541 58.66 3.12 9.69
N GLY A 542 57.60 2.84 8.93
CA GLY A 542 57.45 1.60 8.19
C GLY A 542 56.30 1.65 7.19
N ALA A 543 56.04 0.52 6.54
CA ALA A 543 54.86 0.33 5.72
C ALA A 543 54.38 -1.11 5.70
N GLU A 544 53.09 -1.29 5.48
CA GLU A 544 52.49 -2.59 5.16
C GLU A 544 52.50 -2.81 3.64
N ALA A 545 53.03 -3.97 3.22
CA ALA A 545 53.09 -4.40 1.84
C ALA A 545 51.83 -5.21 1.51
N LEU A 546 50.97 -4.60 0.68
CA LEU A 546 49.64 -5.07 0.37
C LEU A 546 49.55 -5.46 -1.10
N VAL A 547 49.34 -6.75 -1.36
CA VAL A 547 49.22 -7.25 -2.73
C VAL A 547 47.97 -6.71 -3.42
N ARG A 548 48.09 -6.38 -4.70
CA ARG A 548 47.04 -5.87 -5.57
C ARG A 548 47.07 -6.62 -6.88
N TRP A 549 45.89 -6.82 -7.47
CA TRP A 549 45.76 -7.43 -8.77
C TRP A 549 44.89 -6.57 -9.67
N THR A 550 45.45 -6.15 -10.81
CA THR A 550 44.71 -5.45 -11.86
C THR A 550 44.60 -6.37 -13.08
N HIS A 551 43.45 -7.01 -13.26
CA HIS A 551 43.23 -7.94 -14.37
C HIS A 551 42.96 -7.18 -15.68
N PRO A 552 43.60 -7.53 -16.80
CA PRO A 552 43.51 -6.80 -18.07
C PRO A 552 42.07 -6.54 -18.56
N GLU A 553 41.19 -7.54 -18.44
CA GLU A 553 39.80 -7.44 -18.91
C GLU A 553 38.80 -6.95 -17.85
N ARG A 554 39.10 -7.15 -16.56
CA ARG A 554 38.12 -7.00 -15.47
C ARG A 554 38.45 -5.85 -14.52
N GLY A 555 39.61 -5.22 -14.69
CA GLY A 555 40.07 -4.17 -13.80
C GLY A 555 40.52 -4.72 -12.44
N PRO A 556 40.42 -3.91 -11.37
CA PRO A 556 40.96 -4.28 -10.05
C PRO A 556 40.19 -5.45 -9.42
N ILE A 557 40.93 -6.48 -9.00
CA ILE A 557 40.41 -7.61 -8.23
C ILE A 557 40.79 -7.41 -6.75
N GLY A 558 39.81 -7.46 -5.86
CA GLY A 558 40.02 -7.27 -4.43
C GLY A 558 40.89 -8.37 -3.80
N PRO A 559 41.79 -8.03 -2.86
CA PRO A 559 42.71 -8.98 -2.22
C PRO A 559 41.99 -10.14 -1.53
N ASP A 560 40.93 -9.86 -0.77
CA ASP A 560 40.13 -10.88 -0.07
C ASP A 560 39.67 -12.00 -1.00
N LYS A 561 39.36 -11.66 -2.26
CA LYS A 561 38.84 -12.60 -3.24
C LYS A 561 39.91 -13.56 -3.76
N PHE A 562 41.05 -13.05 -4.24
CA PHE A 562 42.07 -13.92 -4.83
C PHE A 562 42.99 -14.57 -3.78
N ILE A 563 43.15 -13.97 -2.59
CA ILE A 563 43.89 -14.60 -1.49
C ILE A 563 43.13 -15.83 -0.98
N ARG A 564 41.82 -15.72 -0.74
CA ARG A 564 40.98 -16.87 -0.35
C ARG A 564 41.11 -18.03 -1.34
N ILE A 565 41.05 -17.71 -2.64
CA ILE A 565 41.20 -18.71 -3.72
C ILE A 565 42.63 -19.29 -3.70
N ALA A 566 43.66 -18.47 -3.55
CA ALA A 566 45.03 -18.97 -3.46
C ALA A 566 45.25 -19.88 -2.23
N GLU A 567 44.58 -19.63 -1.12
CA GLU A 567 44.62 -20.49 0.07
C GLU A 567 43.85 -21.80 -0.12
N GLU A 568 42.63 -21.74 -0.65
CA GLU A 568 41.80 -22.92 -0.89
C GLU A 568 42.52 -23.94 -1.79
N PHE A 569 43.24 -23.45 -2.79
CA PHE A 569 43.97 -24.27 -3.76
C PHE A 569 45.48 -24.41 -3.48
N HIS A 570 45.95 -24.05 -2.28
CA HIS A 570 47.33 -24.24 -1.81
C HIS A 570 48.40 -23.53 -2.68
N ARG A 571 48.08 -22.37 -3.26
CA ARG A 571 48.96 -21.53 -4.09
C ARG A 571 49.47 -20.26 -3.41
N ILE A 572 49.11 -20.05 -2.15
CA ILE A 572 49.46 -18.84 -1.39
C ILE A 572 50.98 -18.63 -1.21
N GLU A 573 51.79 -19.69 -1.29
CA GLU A 573 53.25 -19.63 -1.17
C GLU A 573 53.89 -18.71 -2.22
N ARG A 574 53.43 -18.79 -3.48
CA ARG A 574 54.01 -17.99 -4.58
C ARG A 574 53.73 -16.50 -4.42
N ILE A 575 52.50 -16.15 -4.04
CA ILE A 575 52.14 -14.76 -3.72
C ILE A 575 52.97 -14.27 -2.55
N THR A 576 53.07 -15.06 -1.49
CA THR A 576 53.84 -14.71 -0.29
C THR A 576 55.30 -14.45 -0.63
N ARG A 577 55.94 -15.34 -1.42
CA ARG A 577 57.32 -15.15 -1.90
C ARG A 577 57.46 -13.87 -2.72
N PHE A 578 56.50 -13.59 -3.61
CA PHE A 578 56.49 -12.37 -4.42
C PHE A 578 56.42 -11.10 -3.56
N VAL A 579 55.47 -11.05 -2.61
CA VAL A 579 55.28 -9.90 -1.73
C VAL A 579 56.47 -9.68 -0.80
N ILE A 580 57.01 -10.74 -0.18
CA ILE A 580 58.20 -10.64 0.68
C ILE A 580 59.41 -10.14 -0.13
N ASN A 581 59.63 -10.69 -1.33
CA ASN A 581 60.73 -10.25 -2.18
C ASN A 581 60.60 -8.78 -2.60
N ASP A 582 59.41 -8.31 -2.95
CA ASP A 582 59.18 -6.90 -3.28
C ASP A 582 59.37 -5.99 -2.05
N ALA A 583 58.79 -6.37 -0.91
CA ALA A 583 58.93 -5.64 0.34
C ALA A 583 60.40 -5.52 0.78
N VAL A 584 61.17 -6.60 0.68
CA VAL A 584 62.61 -6.61 1.00
C VAL A 584 63.40 -5.73 0.03
N LYS A 585 63.11 -5.79 -1.28
CA LYS A 585 63.74 -4.89 -2.27
C LYS A 585 63.46 -3.43 -1.96
N VAL A 586 62.22 -3.09 -1.65
CA VAL A 586 61.81 -1.73 -1.29
C VAL A 586 62.49 -1.26 -0.01
N ALA A 587 62.59 -2.11 1.02
CA ALA A 587 63.29 -1.79 2.25
C ALA A 587 64.77 -1.45 2.00
N VAL A 588 65.49 -2.28 1.23
CA VAL A 588 66.90 -2.04 0.88
C VAL A 588 67.07 -0.77 0.07
N GLU A 589 66.15 -0.49 -0.86
CA GLU A 589 66.19 0.74 -1.65
C GLU A 589 65.95 1.98 -0.77
N LEU A 590 65.08 1.89 0.24
CA LEU A 590 64.91 2.95 1.24
C LEU A 590 66.15 3.14 2.11
N GLU A 591 66.82 2.06 2.52
CA GLU A 591 68.08 2.13 3.28
C GLU A 591 69.17 2.86 2.48
N ARG A 592 69.26 2.62 1.17
CA ARG A 592 70.16 3.36 0.26
C ARG A 592 69.86 4.86 0.20
N HIS A 593 68.60 5.24 0.35
CA HIS A 593 68.17 6.64 0.43
C HIS A 593 68.31 7.23 1.84
N GLY A 594 68.86 6.48 2.80
CA GLY A 594 69.09 6.91 4.19
C GLY A 594 67.90 6.70 5.12
N TYR A 595 66.86 5.99 4.68
CA TYR A 595 65.67 5.71 5.47
C TYR A 595 65.66 4.28 5.99
N GLN A 596 65.71 4.14 7.31
CA GLN A 596 65.73 2.84 7.98
C GLN A 596 64.31 2.48 8.43
N MET A 597 63.59 1.73 7.60
CA MET A 597 62.16 1.44 7.78
C MET A 597 61.88 -0.05 7.98
N THR A 598 60.77 -0.36 8.66
CA THR A 598 60.26 -1.74 8.76
C THR A 598 59.19 -1.99 7.69
N MET A 599 59.23 -3.17 7.09
CA MET A 599 58.21 -3.62 6.14
C MET A 599 57.40 -4.74 6.75
N SER A 600 56.08 -4.57 6.77
CA SER A 600 55.15 -5.58 7.25
C SER A 600 54.53 -6.35 6.09
N VAL A 601 54.43 -7.67 6.23
CA VAL A 601 53.84 -8.56 5.21
C VAL A 601 52.90 -9.55 5.87
N ASN A 602 51.67 -9.65 5.37
CA ASN A 602 50.69 -10.64 5.79
C ASN A 602 51.11 -12.07 5.42
N ILE A 603 51.03 -12.99 6.37
CA ILE A 603 51.32 -14.41 6.18
C ILE A 603 50.10 -15.25 6.50
N SER A 604 49.68 -16.06 5.53
CA SER A 604 48.61 -17.03 5.70
C SER A 604 48.95 -18.09 6.76
N ALA A 605 47.94 -18.40 7.58
CA ALA A 605 47.91 -19.53 8.50
C ALA A 605 48.39 -20.85 7.89
N GLN A 606 48.08 -21.09 6.61
CA GLN A 606 48.44 -22.34 5.92
C GLN A 606 49.96 -22.50 5.76
N LEU A 607 50.69 -21.41 5.50
CA LEU A 607 52.15 -21.43 5.30
C LEU A 607 52.92 -21.65 6.59
N LEU A 608 52.34 -21.33 7.74
CA LEU A 608 52.95 -21.61 9.05
C LEU A 608 53.09 -23.12 9.32
N ARG A 609 52.42 -23.97 8.53
CA ARG A 609 52.59 -25.42 8.55
C ARG A 609 53.68 -25.92 7.60
N ASN A 610 54.18 -25.08 6.67
CA ASN A 610 55.22 -25.44 5.70
C ASN A 610 56.62 -25.35 6.33
N PRO A 611 57.36 -26.47 6.50
CA PRO A 611 58.71 -26.46 7.06
C PRO A 611 59.73 -25.63 6.29
N GLY A 612 59.50 -25.37 4.99
CA GLY A 612 60.38 -24.61 4.11
C GLY A 612 60.27 -23.08 4.24
N LEU A 613 59.24 -22.57 4.91
CA LEU A 613 58.98 -21.13 5.02
C LEU A 613 60.18 -20.32 5.57
N PRO A 614 60.84 -20.71 6.67
CA PRO A 614 62.00 -19.96 7.18
C PRO A 614 63.17 -19.92 6.19
N ALA A 615 63.41 -21.01 5.48
CA ALA A 615 64.49 -21.07 4.49
C ALA A 615 64.22 -20.13 3.31
N MET A 616 62.97 -20.10 2.81
CA MET A 616 62.55 -19.19 1.74
C MET A 616 62.73 -17.72 2.14
N ILE A 617 62.31 -17.33 3.35
CA ILE A 617 62.46 -15.95 3.83
C ILE A 617 63.94 -15.60 4.01
N SER A 618 64.71 -16.51 4.60
CA SER A 618 66.15 -16.32 4.79
C SER A 618 66.89 -16.15 3.47
N GLU A 619 66.54 -16.93 2.44
CA GLU A 619 67.12 -16.82 1.10
C GLU A 619 66.89 -15.42 0.52
N ILE A 620 65.65 -14.91 0.58
CA ILE A 620 65.31 -13.57 0.09
C ILE A 620 66.09 -12.49 0.84
N LEU A 621 66.08 -12.53 2.17
CA LEU A 621 66.77 -11.53 3.00
C LEU A 621 68.28 -11.49 2.71
N VAL A 622 68.93 -12.65 2.64
CA VAL A 622 70.36 -12.77 2.33
C VAL A 622 70.65 -12.28 0.91
N SER A 623 69.80 -12.61 -0.06
CA SER A 623 70.00 -12.22 -1.46
C SER A 623 69.99 -10.70 -1.70
N HIS A 624 69.23 -9.95 -0.90
CA HIS A 624 69.12 -8.50 -1.00
C HIS A 624 69.93 -7.74 0.06
N GLY A 625 70.43 -8.44 1.09
CA GLY A 625 71.23 -7.86 2.16
C GLY A 625 70.43 -7.10 3.22
N LEU A 626 69.16 -7.43 3.43
CA LEU A 626 68.32 -6.80 4.45
C LEU A 626 68.47 -7.52 5.80
N SER A 627 68.59 -6.76 6.90
CA SER A 627 68.56 -7.34 8.24
C SER A 627 67.19 -7.96 8.54
N PRO A 628 67.11 -9.20 9.09
CA PRO A 628 65.83 -9.86 9.40
C PRO A 628 64.91 -9.04 10.30
N ASN A 629 65.46 -8.20 11.18
CA ASN A 629 64.68 -7.37 12.10
C ASN A 629 63.89 -6.24 11.42
N ARG A 630 64.12 -6.00 10.13
CA ARG A 630 63.40 -5.01 9.30
C ARG A 630 62.15 -5.59 8.64
N LEU A 631 61.99 -6.90 8.61
CA LEU A 631 60.80 -7.57 8.09
C LEU A 631 59.92 -8.02 9.25
N ILE A 632 58.67 -7.55 9.25
CA ILE A 632 57.64 -7.89 10.21
C ILE A 632 56.63 -8.80 9.50
N LEU A 633 56.37 -9.98 10.06
CA LEU A 633 55.34 -10.88 9.55
C LEU A 633 54.05 -10.67 10.33
N GLU A 634 53.00 -10.26 9.65
CA GLU A 634 51.67 -10.08 10.22
C GLU A 634 50.90 -11.39 10.14
N ILE A 635 50.37 -11.82 11.27
CA ILE A 635 49.69 -13.11 11.41
C ILE A 635 48.26 -12.82 11.82
N THR A 636 47.34 -13.15 10.91
CA THR A 636 45.92 -13.23 11.19
C THR A 636 45.61 -14.52 11.95
N GLU A 637 44.45 -14.56 12.61
CA GLU A 637 44.08 -15.66 13.50
C GLU A 637 44.29 -17.07 12.88
N THR A 638 44.99 -17.92 13.62
CA THR A 638 45.19 -19.35 13.32
C THR A 638 44.38 -20.16 14.32
N ASP A 639 43.67 -21.21 13.91
CA ASP A 639 42.96 -22.12 14.82
C ASP A 639 43.76 -22.42 16.11
N ARG A 640 43.17 -22.09 17.27
CA ARG A 640 43.65 -22.36 18.65
C ARG A 640 45.17 -22.64 18.75
N LEU A 641 45.95 -21.58 18.98
CA LEU A 641 47.39 -21.68 19.24
C LEU A 641 47.68 -22.36 20.60
N ASP A 642 47.92 -23.66 20.56
CA ASP A 642 48.50 -24.41 21.66
C ASP A 642 50.05 -24.33 21.63
N ARG A 643 50.71 -24.23 22.79
CA ARG A 643 52.17 -24.24 22.93
C ARG A 643 52.81 -25.52 22.40
N SER A 644 52.09 -26.64 22.40
CA SER A 644 52.56 -27.88 21.76
C SER A 644 52.32 -27.96 20.26
N SER A 645 51.68 -26.97 19.64
CA SER A 645 51.38 -26.99 18.21
C SER A 645 52.62 -26.80 17.34
N LYS A 646 52.63 -27.44 16.16
CA LYS A 646 53.67 -27.23 15.14
C LYS A 646 53.73 -25.78 14.66
N THR A 647 52.59 -25.09 14.63
CA THR A 647 52.48 -23.67 14.29
C THR A 647 53.26 -22.80 15.29
N TYR A 648 53.09 -23.04 16.60
CA TYR A 648 53.83 -22.31 17.63
C TYR A 648 55.35 -22.46 17.49
N GLN A 649 55.81 -23.69 17.26
CA GLN A 649 57.24 -23.98 17.04
C GLN A 649 57.79 -23.29 15.79
N MET A 650 57.01 -23.23 14.71
CA MET A 650 57.39 -22.49 13.50
C MET A 650 57.57 -21.00 13.78
N LEU A 651 56.63 -20.39 14.49
CA LEU A 651 56.68 -18.97 14.86
C LEU A 651 57.91 -18.65 15.70
N GLN A 652 58.25 -19.52 16.67
CA GLN A 652 59.49 -19.37 17.44
C GLN A 652 60.74 -19.46 16.55
N ARG A 653 60.78 -20.36 15.56
CA ARG A 653 61.91 -20.45 14.62
C ARG A 653 62.06 -19.18 13.78
N LEU A 654 60.95 -18.59 13.33
CA LEU A 654 60.97 -17.32 12.59
C LEU A 654 61.55 -16.20 13.46
N VAL A 655 61.12 -16.09 14.72
CA VAL A 655 61.69 -15.11 15.67
C VAL A 655 63.17 -15.38 15.96
N GLN A 656 63.56 -16.65 16.12
CA GLN A 656 64.98 -17.04 16.33
C GLN A 656 65.87 -16.70 15.12
N SER A 657 65.32 -16.65 13.90
CA SER A 657 66.03 -16.14 12.72
C SER A 657 66.15 -14.60 12.68
N GLY A 658 65.65 -13.89 13.70
CA GLY A 658 65.74 -12.45 13.84
C GLY A 658 64.57 -11.67 13.22
N LEU A 659 63.54 -12.35 12.71
CA LEU A 659 62.32 -11.72 12.20
C LEU A 659 61.48 -11.19 13.35
N ARG A 660 60.67 -10.17 13.05
CA ARG A 660 59.64 -9.67 13.96
C ARG A 660 58.28 -10.22 13.55
N LEU A 661 57.41 -10.43 14.53
CA LEU A 661 56.03 -10.88 14.30
C LEU A 661 55.06 -9.82 14.83
N SER A 662 53.93 -9.67 14.14
CA SER A 662 52.82 -8.80 14.50
C SER A 662 51.52 -9.60 14.60
N ILE A 663 50.70 -9.28 15.60
CA ILE A 663 49.34 -9.82 15.75
C ILE A 663 48.39 -8.91 14.99
N ASP A 664 47.71 -9.43 13.97
CA ASP A 664 46.74 -8.65 13.20
C ASP A 664 45.30 -8.78 13.75
N ASP A 665 44.42 -7.82 13.43
CA ASP A 665 42.99 -7.78 13.78
C ASP A 665 42.65 -7.98 15.28
N PHE A 666 43.49 -7.48 16.19
CA PHE A 666 43.29 -7.69 17.63
C PHE A 666 42.07 -6.94 18.19
N GLY A 667 41.22 -7.64 18.95
CA GLY A 667 40.02 -7.11 19.61
C GLY A 667 38.69 -7.62 19.03
N THR A 668 38.69 -8.20 17.83
CA THR A 668 37.50 -8.84 17.25
C THR A 668 37.21 -10.17 17.96
N GLY A 669 35.96 -10.65 17.93
CA GLY A 669 35.41 -11.72 18.81
C GLY A 669 36.13 -13.08 18.83
N ASN A 670 37.23 -13.21 18.10
CA ASN A 670 38.05 -14.40 18.03
C ASN A 670 39.49 -14.21 18.57
N ALA A 671 40.01 -12.98 18.64
CA ALA A 671 41.33 -12.69 19.22
C ALA A 671 41.25 -12.69 20.76
N THR A 672 41.60 -13.81 21.38
CA THR A 672 41.61 -13.98 22.84
C THR A 672 42.87 -13.39 23.47
N ILE A 673 42.78 -12.92 24.72
CA ILE A 673 43.92 -12.45 25.55
C ILE A 673 45.08 -13.45 25.55
N ASP A 674 44.80 -14.75 25.36
CA ASP A 674 45.79 -15.81 25.24
C ASP A 674 46.80 -15.59 24.09
N TYR A 675 46.41 -14.96 22.98
CA TYR A 675 47.33 -14.60 21.89
C TYR A 675 48.34 -13.56 22.35
N LEU A 676 47.87 -12.58 23.11
CA LEU A 676 48.71 -11.56 23.70
C LEU A 676 49.69 -12.16 24.74
N ARG A 677 49.33 -13.27 25.38
CA ARG A 677 50.19 -13.91 26.38
C ARG A 677 51.22 -14.87 25.78
N TYR A 678 50.86 -15.62 24.74
CA TYR A 678 51.66 -16.77 24.29
C TYR A 678 52.41 -16.54 22.98
N LEU A 679 51.84 -15.76 22.04
CA LEU A 679 52.45 -15.54 20.74
C LEU A 679 53.72 -14.70 20.89
N PRO A 680 54.88 -15.12 20.32
CA PRO A 680 56.14 -14.38 20.41
C PRO A 680 56.15 -13.19 19.43
N ALA A 681 55.14 -12.33 19.51
CA ALA A 681 54.98 -11.14 18.70
C ALA A 681 55.53 -9.90 19.43
N SER A 682 56.20 -9.04 18.66
CA SER A 682 56.75 -7.76 19.12
C SER A 682 55.82 -6.59 18.80
N GLU A 683 54.80 -6.80 17.97
CA GLU A 683 53.86 -5.80 17.51
C GLU A 683 52.41 -6.33 17.63
N VAL A 684 51.45 -5.44 17.90
CA VAL A 684 50.02 -5.73 17.97
C VAL A 684 49.27 -4.66 17.17
N LYS A 685 48.44 -5.09 16.23
CA LYS A 685 47.59 -4.22 15.41
C LYS A 685 46.16 -4.23 15.94
N ILE A 686 45.63 -3.06 16.26
CA ILE A 686 44.25 -2.88 16.70
C ILE A 686 43.35 -2.80 15.48
N ASP A 687 42.34 -3.67 15.43
CA ASP A 687 41.41 -3.74 14.30
C ASP A 687 40.69 -2.41 14.02
N LYS A 688 40.57 -2.09 12.73
CA LYS A 688 39.96 -0.85 12.24
C LYS A 688 38.52 -0.61 12.73
N SER A 689 37.75 -1.66 13.03
CA SER A 689 36.35 -1.52 13.45
C SER A 689 36.22 -0.79 14.79
N PHE A 690 37.17 -0.98 15.70
CA PHE A 690 37.21 -0.25 16.97
C PHE A 690 37.75 1.17 16.78
N VAL A 691 38.84 1.32 16.02
CA VAL A 691 39.49 2.62 15.79
C VAL A 691 38.60 3.59 15.00
N SER A 692 37.85 3.09 14.00
CA SER A 692 36.94 3.92 13.20
C SER A 692 35.72 4.41 13.99
N SER A 693 35.33 3.72 15.06
CA SER A 693 34.10 4.00 15.80
C SER A 693 34.33 4.63 17.19
N MET A 694 35.56 4.64 17.69
CA MET A 694 35.94 5.17 19.02
C MET A 694 35.63 6.67 19.23
N GLU A 695 35.49 7.45 18.16
CA GLU A 695 35.05 8.85 18.27
C GLU A 695 33.58 8.96 18.71
N SER A 696 32.75 8.00 18.30
CA SER A 696 31.29 8.02 18.47
C SER A 696 30.78 7.05 19.54
N ARG A 697 31.54 6.00 19.85
CA ARG A 697 31.17 4.93 20.79
C ARG A 697 32.17 4.86 21.93
N LYS A 698 31.69 5.14 23.15
CA LYS A 698 32.51 5.14 24.37
C LYS A 698 33.09 3.76 24.69
N ASP A 699 32.37 2.70 24.35
CA ASP A 699 32.83 1.33 24.63
C ASP A 699 34.06 0.97 23.79
N ASP A 700 34.10 1.33 22.51
CA ASP A 700 35.28 1.10 21.66
C ASP A 700 36.45 1.98 22.08
N LEU A 701 36.19 3.21 22.53
CA LEU A 701 37.22 4.07 23.09
C LEU A 701 37.92 3.42 24.29
N LEU A 702 37.14 2.90 25.24
CA LEU A 702 37.67 2.20 26.42
C LEU A 702 38.40 0.91 26.04
N LEU A 703 37.90 0.19 25.02
CA LEU A 703 38.52 -1.03 24.53
C LEU A 703 39.89 -0.74 23.88
N VAL A 704 39.97 0.25 23.00
CA VAL A 704 41.24 0.69 22.38
C VAL A 704 42.25 1.10 23.44
N GLN A 705 41.84 1.90 24.43
CA GLN A 705 42.70 2.30 25.55
C GLN A 705 43.23 1.07 26.32
N SER A 706 42.34 0.13 26.65
CA SER A 706 42.71 -1.09 27.38
C SER A 706 43.68 -1.97 26.59
N ILE A 707 43.51 -2.08 25.26
CA ILE A 707 44.42 -2.83 24.40
C ILE A 707 45.82 -2.20 24.41
N ILE A 708 45.91 -0.88 24.30
CA ILE A 708 47.19 -0.15 24.33
C ILE A 708 47.92 -0.45 25.66
N GLU A 709 47.24 -0.28 26.79
CA GLU A 709 47.82 -0.51 28.12
C GLU A 709 48.29 -1.96 28.32
N MET A 710 47.50 -2.95 27.87
CA MET A 710 47.87 -4.37 27.96
C MET A 710 49.07 -4.73 27.09
N ALA A 711 49.12 -4.23 25.85
CA ALA A 711 50.22 -4.50 24.94
C ALA A 711 51.54 -3.89 25.43
N HIS A 712 51.51 -2.65 25.94
CA HIS A 712 52.67 -2.00 26.55
C HIS A 712 53.16 -2.72 27.81
N SER A 713 52.25 -3.24 28.64
CA SER A 713 52.61 -4.04 29.82
C SER A 713 53.34 -5.35 29.47
N LEU A 714 53.33 -5.74 28.19
CA LEU A 714 54.00 -6.93 27.66
C LEU A 714 55.15 -6.57 26.70
N ASP A 715 55.62 -5.31 26.73
CA ASP A 715 56.71 -4.77 25.91
C ASP A 715 56.46 -4.89 24.39
N ARG A 716 55.21 -4.70 23.94
CA ARG A 716 54.82 -4.77 22.53
C ARG A 716 54.54 -3.39 21.95
N VAL A 717 54.93 -3.19 20.70
CA VAL A 717 54.57 -1.98 19.93
C VAL A 717 53.13 -2.07 19.48
N VAL A 718 52.37 -0.98 19.59
CA VAL A 718 50.97 -0.93 19.18
C VAL A 718 50.80 -0.14 17.89
N VAL A 719 50.11 -0.74 16.92
CA VAL A 719 49.69 -0.09 15.67
C VAL A 719 48.17 0.03 15.68
N ALA A 720 47.62 1.24 15.55
CA ALA A 720 46.18 1.42 15.37
C ALA A 720 45.83 1.53 13.88
N GLU A 721 44.95 0.66 13.39
CA GLU A 721 44.53 0.63 11.99
C GLU A 721 43.25 1.42 11.72
N GLY A 722 43.03 1.83 10.47
CA GLY A 722 41.78 2.50 10.09
C GLY A 722 41.65 3.93 10.61
N VAL A 723 42.76 4.64 10.84
CA VAL A 723 42.73 6.06 11.20
C VAL A 723 42.31 6.89 9.98
N GLU A 724 41.08 7.40 10.00
CA GLU A 724 40.48 8.17 8.90
C GLU A 724 40.41 9.69 9.17
N THR A 725 40.51 10.13 10.43
CA THR A 725 40.39 11.54 10.80
C THR A 725 41.57 12.02 11.66
N VAL A 726 41.87 13.33 11.60
CA VAL A 726 42.85 14.00 12.49
C VAL A 726 42.49 13.76 13.96
N ARG A 727 41.19 13.83 14.28
CA ARG A 727 40.71 13.70 15.65
C ARG A 727 40.97 12.32 16.23
N VAL A 728 40.76 11.25 15.45
CA VAL A 728 41.12 9.88 15.88
C VAL A 728 42.63 9.76 16.11
N GLN A 729 43.46 10.37 15.24
CA GLN A 729 44.92 10.41 15.46
C GLN A 729 45.30 11.11 16.77
N GLU A 730 44.69 12.28 17.06
CA GLU A 730 44.93 13.04 18.29
C GLU A 730 44.52 12.25 19.54
N MET A 731 43.37 11.56 19.48
CA MET A 731 42.91 10.68 20.56
C MET A 731 43.91 9.54 20.81
N LEU A 732 44.36 8.85 19.76
CA LEU A 732 45.34 7.78 19.84
C LEU A 732 46.70 8.27 20.39
N THR A 733 47.09 9.50 20.05
CA THR A 733 48.28 10.15 20.58
C THR A 733 48.14 10.40 22.08
N GLY A 734 46.98 10.89 22.52
CA GLY A 734 46.66 11.10 23.94
C GLY A 734 46.63 9.80 24.76
N MET A 735 46.30 8.67 24.14
CA MET A 735 46.33 7.33 24.75
C MET A 735 47.72 6.68 24.73
N GLY A 736 48.73 7.32 24.13
CA GLY A 736 50.09 6.80 24.07
C GLY A 736 50.33 5.72 23.02
N CYS A 737 49.45 5.57 22.01
CA CYS A 737 49.66 4.64 20.90
C CYS A 737 50.99 4.94 20.17
N ASP A 738 51.70 3.92 19.70
CA ASP A 738 53.04 4.08 19.12
C ASP A 738 52.98 4.44 17.63
N LEU A 739 52.25 3.64 16.84
CA LEU A 739 52.16 3.74 15.39
C LEU A 739 50.69 3.83 14.94
N VAL A 740 50.43 4.55 13.86
CA VAL A 740 49.10 4.59 13.23
C VAL A 740 49.15 4.33 11.73
N GLN A 741 48.10 3.70 11.24
CA GLN A 741 47.88 3.42 9.82
C GLN A 741 46.41 3.70 9.47
N GLY A 742 46.19 4.30 8.29
CA GLY A 742 44.84 4.58 7.82
C GLY A 742 44.80 5.61 6.71
N TYR A 743 43.62 5.83 6.15
CA TYR A 743 43.43 6.73 5.00
C TYR A 743 43.70 8.20 5.33
N HIS A 744 43.68 8.58 6.60
CA HIS A 744 44.13 9.90 7.02
C HIS A 744 45.62 10.14 6.71
N ILE A 745 46.43 9.08 6.78
CA ILE A 745 47.86 9.13 6.53
C ILE A 745 48.12 9.00 5.03
N SER A 746 47.70 7.85 4.48
CA SER A 746 47.65 7.60 3.04
C SER A 746 46.87 6.31 2.77
N ARG A 747 46.26 6.26 1.58
CA ARG A 747 45.83 4.97 1.00
C ARG A 747 47.07 4.13 0.63
N PRO A 748 46.92 2.82 0.42
CA PRO A 748 47.98 2.00 -0.15
C PRO A 748 48.41 2.55 -1.53
N VAL A 749 49.70 2.82 -1.71
CA VAL A 749 50.24 3.47 -2.91
C VAL A 749 51.41 2.69 -3.53
N PRO A 750 51.70 2.82 -4.83
CA PRO A 750 52.88 2.23 -5.45
C PRO A 750 54.20 2.74 -4.82
N PHE A 751 55.28 1.97 -4.96
CA PHE A 751 56.60 2.31 -4.39
C PHE A 751 57.06 3.75 -4.68
N ARG A 752 56.87 4.24 -5.91
CA ARG A 752 57.26 5.61 -6.29
C ARG A 752 56.57 6.67 -5.44
N ASP A 753 55.27 6.53 -5.25
CA ASP A 753 54.48 7.45 -4.43
C ASP A 753 54.82 7.29 -2.94
N PHE A 754 55.11 6.05 -2.50
CA PHE A 754 55.57 5.79 -1.14
C PHE A 754 56.89 6.51 -0.82
N LEU A 755 57.86 6.48 -1.75
CA LEU A 755 59.12 7.20 -1.59
C LEU A 755 58.91 8.72 -1.43
N ASP A 756 57.93 9.30 -2.12
CA ASP A 756 57.58 10.72 -1.98
C ASP A 756 56.98 11.04 -0.60
N PHE A 757 56.19 10.12 -0.01
CA PHE A 757 55.70 10.24 1.37
C PHE A 757 56.83 10.19 2.39
N VAL A 758 57.76 9.25 2.21
CA VAL A 758 58.94 9.10 3.08
C VAL A 758 59.84 10.33 3.03
N ALA A 759 60.05 10.90 1.83
CA ALA A 759 60.87 12.08 1.63
C ALA A 759 60.20 13.41 2.06
N GLY A 760 58.96 13.38 2.54
CA GLY A 760 58.20 14.57 2.96
C GLY A 760 57.84 15.53 1.82
N ARG A 761 57.88 15.07 0.56
CA ARG A 761 57.67 15.91 -0.64
C ARG A 761 56.19 16.03 -1.04
N ARG A 762 55.33 15.18 -0.48
CA ARG A 762 53.87 15.22 -0.66
C ARG A 762 53.23 15.58 0.68
N ALA A 763 52.54 16.72 0.73
CA ALA A 763 51.70 17.06 1.88
C ALA A 763 50.63 15.95 2.06
N ARG A 764 50.29 15.62 3.32
CA ARG A 764 49.21 14.67 3.69
C ARG A 764 48.01 14.92 2.76
N LEU A 765 47.74 14.00 1.84
CA LEU A 765 46.70 14.16 0.83
C LEU A 765 45.34 14.04 1.52
N ILE A 766 44.76 15.17 1.91
CA ILE A 766 43.35 15.26 2.28
C ILE A 766 42.67 16.10 1.20
N GLY A 767 41.93 15.39 0.34
CA GLY A 767 40.78 15.89 -0.39
C GLY A 767 39.59 15.05 0.01
#